data_AF-A0A7M7SU04-F1
#
_entry.id   AF-A0A7M7SU04-F1
#
_cell.length_a   1.000
_cell.length_b   1.000
_cell.length_c   1.000
_cell.angle_alpha   90.00
_cell.angle_beta   90.00
_cell.angle_gamma   90.00
#
_symmetry.space_group_name_H-M   'P 1'
#
loop_
_entity.id
_entity.type
_entity.pdbx_description
1 polymer ?
#
loop_
_entity_poly.entity_id
_entity_poly.type
_entity_poly.pdbx_seq_one_letter_code
_entity_poly.pdbx_strand_id
1 'polypeptide(L)'
;MDVQTRIRDILSESLQDDGEGGGPEFGEMELLDAVRQRGLVEEIMERLEIGEGRSNVRSKVVGQPSRGRVKPATHFLDKEAPVTTVPLKKANIDPTRRQLYFHLLGGKAFLEHLQEPEALPGQTTSTFTIHIHFRGQRFTSRPVPCACEPDFREGFVLEMHRWSGGDAARMADAGTLLSLADPIHLVLIKTDPSGETSLMSSHFLEWRTVLSTTAGSQNIPVELLGVGSESKVPVGILEIKLELLPKMDQLLTEEVVATQISLERNRIAERERLFLVYAKQWWREFLQIRSTHQNRLVKIFAQDENGVNRPVCAFVKPMRGGRLLDSSRHAARFVSIMGYERVSAVGGGQPREMWSSIHAFLSKNKGDCEDHAVLLCNFLLGFGLNAFICVGTKGKGQAHSWVMTLGSDGLVTFWESLTCQRYIHHQVNPNDPPSVEQPRPQHPYRTVGCVFNHKAFFANCQPSDNVELCCFDLQDSSVWKAMSADALASVCGPSNITHWPNSPPLVPSHLDAAQVSNELELQLRALTIDHRKDLGLTSVWDDELSYLLNPALAAYELERMTGLSSGNEEFQQAMRQAVPDGHTFKGFPIQFVHRNARRVFSMCLRSPVCEEIIRCRGDHVRLAVRVRTFTYPESACAVWVMFACKYKSVL
;
A
#
# COMPACT_ATOMS: atom_id res chain seq x y z
N MET A 1 -0.22 41.91 9.10
CA MET A 1 -0.54 42.16 7.68
C MET A 1 -1.20 40.93 7.10
N ASP A 2 -2.25 41.11 6.32
CA ASP A 2 -2.98 40.02 5.65
C ASP A 2 -2.06 39.31 4.65
N VAL A 3 -2.09 37.97 4.63
CA VAL A 3 -1.29 37.12 3.74
C VAL A 3 -1.55 37.48 2.28
N GLN A 4 -2.79 37.85 1.96
CA GLN A 4 -3.16 38.27 0.61
C GLN A 4 -2.47 39.56 0.17
N THR A 5 -2.23 40.50 1.10
CA THR A 5 -1.54 41.76 0.80
C THR A 5 -0.07 41.49 0.49
N ARG A 6 0.60 40.62 1.25
CA ARG A 6 2.01 40.32 1.01
C ARG A 6 2.25 39.48 -0.26
N ILE A 7 1.35 38.54 -0.60
CA ILE A 7 1.43 37.83 -1.89
C ILE A 7 1.29 38.82 -3.06
N ARG A 8 0.42 39.82 -2.91
CA ARG A 8 0.26 40.90 -3.90
C ARG A 8 1.52 41.77 -4.01
N ASP A 9 2.17 42.08 -2.89
CA ASP A 9 3.41 42.84 -2.88
C ASP A 9 4.54 42.06 -3.60
N ILE A 10 4.65 40.75 -3.36
CA ILE A 10 5.60 39.87 -4.05
C ILE A 10 5.35 39.85 -5.56
N LEU A 11 4.09 39.68 -5.97
CA LEU A 11 3.69 39.74 -7.38
C LEU A 11 4.05 41.10 -8.01
N SER A 12 3.83 42.20 -7.28
CA SER A 12 4.10 43.54 -7.81
C SER A 12 5.59 43.86 -7.94
N GLU A 13 6.44 43.33 -7.06
CA GLU A 13 7.89 43.50 -7.14
C GLU A 13 8.50 42.60 -8.22
N SER A 14 8.03 41.36 -8.35
CA SER A 14 8.51 40.44 -9.40
C SER A 14 8.13 40.89 -10.82
N LEU A 15 7.03 41.64 -10.98
CA LEU A 15 6.62 42.23 -12.26
C LEU A 15 7.34 43.55 -12.59
N GLN A 16 7.96 44.21 -11.62
CA GLN A 16 8.70 45.46 -11.84
C GLN A 16 10.15 45.22 -12.33
N ASP A 17 10.70 44.03 -12.12
CA ASP A 17 12.05 43.66 -12.54
C ASP A 17 12.14 43.28 -14.04
N ASP A 18 11.00 43.06 -14.71
CA ASP A 18 10.90 42.75 -16.16
C ASP A 18 10.86 44.02 -17.06
N GLY A 19 11.22 45.18 -16.51
CA GLY A 19 11.27 46.45 -17.21
C GLY A 19 12.55 46.67 -18.02
N GLU A 20 12.80 45.83 -19.04
CA GLU A 20 13.48 46.15 -20.33
C GLU A 20 13.90 44.87 -21.06
N GLY A 21 12.96 44.26 -21.79
CA GLY A 21 13.22 43.16 -22.74
C GLY A 21 12.32 41.96 -22.50
N GLY A 22 11.57 41.55 -23.53
CA GLY A 22 10.53 40.52 -23.43
C GLY A 22 11.01 39.16 -22.92
N GLY A 23 10.89 38.96 -21.60
CA GLY A 23 11.03 37.68 -20.90
C GLY A 23 9.70 36.90 -20.81
N PRO A 24 9.75 35.63 -20.38
CA PRO A 24 8.60 34.71 -20.39
C PRO A 24 7.55 35.09 -19.34
N GLU A 25 6.29 34.68 -19.55
CA GLU A 25 5.19 34.89 -18.60
C GLU A 25 5.54 34.37 -17.19
N PHE A 26 5.51 35.27 -16.20
CA PHE A 26 5.71 34.93 -14.78
C PHE A 26 4.68 33.88 -14.33
N GLY A 27 5.13 32.63 -14.20
CA GLY A 27 4.28 31.45 -14.00
C GLY A 27 3.98 31.15 -12.53
N GLU A 28 3.01 30.26 -12.30
CA GLU A 28 2.63 29.78 -10.95
C GLU A 28 3.84 29.20 -10.18
N MET A 29 4.80 28.59 -10.88
CA MET A 29 5.99 27.99 -10.28
C MET A 29 7.00 29.04 -9.80
N GLU A 30 7.17 30.15 -10.54
CA GLU A 30 8.08 31.24 -10.19
C GLU A 30 7.52 32.07 -9.03
N LEU A 31 6.20 32.26 -8.99
CA LEU A 31 5.52 32.83 -7.84
C LEU A 31 5.70 31.95 -6.58
N LEU A 32 5.53 30.64 -6.70
CA LEU A 32 5.71 29.71 -5.58
C LEU A 32 7.15 29.73 -5.07
N ASP A 33 8.14 29.78 -5.95
CA ASP A 33 9.55 29.89 -5.58
C ASP A 33 9.87 31.26 -4.94
N ALA A 34 9.32 32.36 -5.44
CA ALA A 34 9.49 33.70 -4.86
C ALA A 34 8.85 33.81 -3.45
N VAL A 35 7.66 33.22 -3.27
CA VAL A 35 6.96 33.16 -1.98
C VAL A 35 7.74 32.31 -0.97
N ARG A 36 8.38 31.23 -1.43
CA ARG A 36 9.22 30.36 -0.60
C ARG A 36 10.56 31.01 -0.24
N GLN A 37 11.23 31.67 -1.19
CA GLN A 37 12.48 32.40 -0.93
C GLN A 37 12.29 33.53 0.11
N ARG A 38 11.10 34.13 0.17
CA ARG A 38 10.76 35.19 1.13
C ARG A 38 10.26 34.67 2.48
N GLY A 39 10.32 33.35 2.72
CA GLY A 39 10.01 32.75 4.02
C GLY A 39 8.53 32.83 4.42
N LEU A 40 7.64 33.17 3.47
CA LEU A 40 6.24 33.48 3.75
C LEU A 40 5.44 32.19 4.02
N VAL A 41 5.87 31.08 3.43
CA VAL A 41 5.32 29.73 3.70
C VAL A 41 5.65 29.30 5.12
N GLU A 42 6.90 29.49 5.54
CA GLU A 42 7.41 29.16 6.86
C GLU A 42 6.71 30.01 7.94
N GLU A 43 6.51 31.31 7.71
CA GLU A 43 5.79 32.21 8.63
C GLU A 43 4.28 31.84 8.75
N ILE A 44 3.64 31.40 7.65
CA ILE A 44 2.25 30.90 7.70
C ILE A 44 2.17 29.60 8.50
N MET A 45 3.15 28.70 8.32
CA MET A 45 3.22 27.41 9.01
C MET A 45 3.53 27.58 10.51
N GLU A 46 4.38 28.53 10.90
CA GLU A 46 4.62 28.88 12.31
C GLU A 46 3.39 29.50 12.98
N ARG A 47 2.56 30.24 12.23
CA ARG A 47 1.32 30.85 12.74
C ARG A 47 0.13 29.90 12.80
N LEU A 48 0.26 28.69 12.24
CA LEU A 48 -0.75 27.64 12.34
C LEU A 48 -0.64 26.93 13.71
N GLU A 49 -1.06 27.62 14.77
CA GLU A 49 -1.35 26.95 16.03
C GLU A 49 -2.62 26.09 15.87
N ILE A 50 -2.47 24.77 15.83
CA ILE A 50 -3.59 23.84 15.97
C ILE A 50 -4.02 23.90 17.45
N GLY A 51 -4.90 24.86 17.76
CA GLY A 51 -5.38 25.08 19.11
C GLY A 51 -6.05 23.83 19.70
N GLU A 52 -5.66 23.48 20.92
CA GLU A 52 -6.36 22.55 21.79
C GLU A 52 -7.77 23.09 22.10
N GLY A 53 -8.73 22.68 21.27
CA GLY A 53 -10.12 23.13 21.34
C GLY A 53 -10.91 22.43 22.45
N ARG A 54 -10.98 23.08 23.62
CA ARG A 54 -12.00 22.85 24.65
C ARG A 54 -13.41 22.81 24.04
N SER A 55 -14.17 21.84 24.50
CA SER A 55 -15.60 21.63 24.23
C SER A 55 -16.45 22.87 24.48
N ASN A 56 -17.26 23.28 23.50
CA ASN A 56 -18.61 23.77 23.79
C ASN A 56 -19.56 23.59 22.61
N VAL A 57 -20.63 22.84 22.87
CA VAL A 57 -21.72 22.50 21.98
C VAL A 57 -22.70 23.68 21.88
N ARG A 58 -23.06 24.08 20.66
CA ARG A 58 -24.45 24.46 20.35
C ARG A 58 -24.77 24.29 18.86
N SER A 59 -25.55 23.25 18.60
CA SER A 59 -26.16 22.92 17.31
C SER A 59 -27.18 23.99 16.90
N LYS A 60 -27.06 24.49 15.65
CA LYS A 60 -28.19 24.99 14.87
C LYS A 60 -28.12 24.34 13.49
N VAL A 61 -29.04 23.41 13.27
CA VAL A 61 -29.32 22.75 11.99
C VAL A 61 -30.03 23.73 11.07
N VAL A 62 -29.43 24.05 9.92
CA VAL A 62 -30.14 24.58 8.75
C VAL A 62 -29.66 23.79 7.54
N GLY A 63 -30.60 23.08 6.91
CA GLY A 63 -30.33 22.17 5.80
C GLY A 63 -30.07 22.89 4.48
N GLN A 64 -29.14 22.36 3.70
CA GLN A 64 -29.00 22.56 2.25
C GLN A 64 -28.21 21.38 1.62
N PRO A 65 -28.28 21.19 0.29
CA PRO A 65 -28.62 19.91 -0.32
C PRO A 65 -27.42 19.02 -0.66
N SER A 66 -27.69 17.73 -0.73
CA SER A 66 -26.79 16.64 -1.06
C SER A 66 -26.06 16.84 -2.40
N ARG A 67 -24.78 17.26 -2.35
CA ARG A 67 -23.79 16.99 -3.39
C ARG A 67 -22.70 16.10 -2.81
N GLY A 68 -22.40 14.99 -3.49
CA GLY A 68 -21.20 14.18 -3.21
C GLY A 68 -21.43 12.77 -2.67
N ARG A 69 -22.49 12.06 -3.08
CA ARG A 69 -22.53 10.61 -2.87
C ARG A 69 -21.60 9.94 -3.88
N VAL A 70 -20.48 9.40 -3.40
CA VAL A 70 -19.62 8.48 -4.16
C VAL A 70 -20.50 7.33 -4.65
N LYS A 71 -20.72 7.24 -5.96
CA LYS A 71 -21.39 6.06 -6.53
C LYS A 71 -20.36 4.92 -6.55
N PRO A 72 -20.70 3.73 -6.02
CA PRO A 72 -19.80 2.58 -6.10
C PRO A 72 -19.61 2.15 -7.56
N ALA A 73 -18.45 1.55 -7.84
CA ALA A 73 -18.20 0.83 -9.09
C ALA A 73 -19.35 -0.16 -9.33
N THR A 74 -19.92 -0.16 -10.53
CA THR A 74 -21.07 -1.00 -10.85
C THR A 74 -20.61 -2.44 -11.07
N HIS A 75 -20.86 -3.28 -10.06
CA HIS A 75 -20.57 -4.72 -10.05
C HIS A 75 -21.84 -5.50 -10.43
N PHE A 76 -21.75 -6.46 -11.34
CA PHE A 76 -22.89 -7.25 -11.81
C PHE A 76 -22.63 -8.76 -11.65
N LEU A 77 -23.62 -9.48 -11.14
CA LEU A 77 -23.64 -10.95 -11.10
C LEU A 77 -24.61 -11.44 -12.18
N ASP A 78 -24.11 -12.19 -13.16
CA ASP A 78 -24.95 -12.81 -14.20
C ASP A 78 -25.50 -14.14 -13.68
N LYS A 79 -26.83 -14.26 -13.56
CA LYS A 79 -27.46 -15.46 -12.99
C LYS A 79 -28.14 -16.40 -13.98
N GLU A 80 -28.43 -16.05 -15.25
CA GLU A 80 -28.98 -17.02 -16.22
C GLU A 80 -28.71 -16.67 -17.71
N ALA A 81 -28.42 -17.74 -18.50
CA ALA A 81 -28.31 -17.87 -19.97
C ALA A 81 -27.15 -17.13 -20.70
N PRO A 82 -26.59 -17.68 -21.81
CA PRO A 82 -25.41 -17.13 -22.48
C PRO A 82 -25.79 -15.85 -23.23
N VAL A 83 -25.64 -14.71 -22.57
CA VAL A 83 -25.93 -13.41 -23.16
C VAL A 83 -24.75 -13.00 -24.07
N THR A 84 -24.95 -13.10 -25.38
CA THR A 84 -23.97 -12.72 -26.42
C THR A 84 -23.82 -11.20 -26.57
N THR A 85 -24.75 -10.40 -26.03
CA THR A 85 -24.74 -8.91 -26.08
C THR A 85 -25.45 -8.31 -24.86
N VAL A 86 -24.83 -7.31 -24.22
CA VAL A 86 -25.25 -6.67 -22.96
C VAL A 86 -26.74 -6.23 -22.97
N PRO A 87 -27.53 -6.50 -21.90
CA PRO A 87 -28.84 -5.86 -21.72
C PRO A 87 -28.65 -4.38 -21.35
N LEU A 88 -28.74 -3.50 -22.36
CA LEU A 88 -28.67 -2.03 -22.28
C LEU A 88 -29.63 -1.37 -21.25
N LYS A 89 -30.49 -2.13 -20.56
CA LYS A 89 -31.44 -1.64 -19.55
C LYS A 89 -30.98 -1.78 -18.09
N LYS A 90 -29.84 -2.43 -17.81
CA LYS A 90 -29.39 -2.72 -16.42
C LYS A 90 -28.10 -2.03 -15.98
N ALA A 91 -27.30 -1.51 -16.91
CA ALA A 91 -26.09 -0.78 -16.56
C ALA A 91 -26.35 0.73 -16.62
N ASN A 92 -25.92 1.47 -15.59
CA ASN A 92 -25.84 2.94 -15.62
C ASN A 92 -24.73 3.39 -16.60
N ILE A 93 -24.78 2.90 -17.85
CA ILE A 93 -23.92 3.30 -18.95
C ILE A 93 -24.29 4.74 -19.26
N ASP A 94 -23.32 5.64 -19.19
CA ASP A 94 -23.53 7.01 -19.59
C ASP A 94 -23.41 7.08 -21.12
N PRO A 95 -24.50 7.28 -21.87
CA PRO A 95 -24.46 7.30 -23.33
C PRO A 95 -23.68 8.51 -23.87
N THR A 96 -23.32 9.46 -23.01
CA THR A 96 -22.53 10.65 -23.38
C THR A 96 -21.02 10.44 -23.28
N ARG A 97 -20.57 9.27 -22.79
CA ARG A 97 -19.15 8.98 -22.55
C ARG A 97 -18.72 7.66 -23.18
N ARG A 98 -17.45 7.59 -23.60
CA ARG A 98 -16.83 6.32 -23.99
C ARG A 98 -16.45 5.52 -22.75
N GLN A 99 -16.85 4.26 -22.75
CA GLN A 99 -16.58 3.27 -21.72
C GLN A 99 -16.13 1.97 -22.40
N LEU A 100 -15.22 1.26 -21.76
CA LEU A 100 -14.78 -0.06 -22.20
C LEU A 100 -15.42 -1.11 -21.29
N TYR A 101 -16.30 -1.93 -21.86
CA TYR A 101 -16.87 -3.07 -21.16
C TYR A 101 -15.90 -4.25 -21.24
N PHE A 102 -15.42 -4.67 -20.08
CA PHE A 102 -14.53 -5.81 -19.89
C PHE A 102 -15.37 -6.99 -19.40
N HIS A 103 -15.50 -8.03 -20.21
CA HIS A 103 -16.21 -9.26 -19.86
C HIS A 103 -15.21 -10.40 -19.68
N LEU A 104 -15.08 -10.88 -18.45
CA LEU A 104 -14.32 -12.07 -18.09
C LEU A 104 -15.21 -13.30 -18.27
N LEU A 105 -15.06 -14.02 -19.38
CA LEU A 105 -15.93 -15.15 -19.73
C LEU A 105 -15.62 -16.36 -18.86
N GLY A 106 -14.34 -16.74 -18.79
CA GLY A 106 -13.87 -17.91 -18.05
C GLY A 106 -12.36 -18.09 -18.17
N GLY A 107 -11.84 -19.16 -17.60
CA GLY A 107 -10.45 -19.58 -17.75
C GLY A 107 -10.34 -20.99 -18.32
N LYS A 108 -9.19 -21.29 -18.91
CA LYS A 108 -8.83 -22.60 -19.46
C LYS A 108 -7.38 -22.95 -19.15
N ALA A 109 -7.05 -24.23 -19.19
CA ALA A 109 -5.68 -24.75 -19.08
C ALA A 109 -4.95 -24.37 -17.77
N PHE A 110 -5.67 -24.29 -16.64
CA PHE A 110 -5.07 -24.16 -15.31
C PHE A 110 -4.61 -25.54 -14.80
N LEU A 111 -3.59 -26.11 -15.45
CA LEU A 111 -3.23 -27.53 -15.33
C LEU A 111 -2.80 -27.96 -13.93
N GLU A 112 -2.28 -27.05 -13.11
CA GLU A 112 -1.91 -27.33 -11.72
C GLU A 112 -3.12 -27.65 -10.83
N HIS A 113 -4.34 -27.35 -11.31
CA HIS A 113 -5.59 -27.51 -10.57
C HIS A 113 -6.50 -28.60 -11.17
N LEU A 114 -5.92 -29.58 -11.89
CA LEU A 114 -6.65 -30.74 -12.44
C LEU A 114 -7.24 -31.64 -11.35
N GLN A 115 -6.63 -31.68 -10.16
CA GLN A 115 -6.99 -32.59 -9.06
C GLN A 115 -7.63 -31.87 -7.87
N GLU A 116 -7.95 -30.58 -7.98
CA GLU A 116 -8.66 -29.87 -6.90
C GLU A 116 -10.05 -30.54 -6.70
N PRO A 117 -10.41 -30.90 -5.46
CA PRO A 117 -11.68 -31.59 -5.19
C PRO A 117 -12.86 -30.70 -5.57
N GLU A 118 -13.94 -31.31 -6.08
CA GLU A 118 -15.18 -30.59 -6.34
C GLU A 118 -15.66 -29.89 -5.06
N ALA A 119 -16.05 -28.62 -5.19
CA ALA A 119 -16.50 -27.82 -4.07
C ALA A 119 -17.84 -28.37 -3.53
N LEU A 120 -17.77 -29.15 -2.44
CA LEU A 120 -18.95 -29.65 -1.74
C LEU A 120 -19.55 -28.57 -0.83
N PRO A 121 -20.88 -28.53 -0.65
CA PRO A 121 -21.53 -27.57 0.24
C PRO A 121 -20.98 -27.64 1.66
N GLY A 122 -20.47 -26.51 2.17
CA GLY A 122 -19.89 -26.40 3.52
C GLY A 122 -18.39 -26.72 3.63
N GLN A 123 -17.74 -27.14 2.54
CA GLN A 123 -16.29 -27.33 2.50
C GLN A 123 -15.60 -26.08 1.92
N THR A 124 -14.66 -25.52 2.66
CA THR A 124 -13.81 -24.42 2.16
C THR A 124 -12.79 -24.99 1.17
N THR A 125 -12.84 -24.53 -0.08
CA THR A 125 -11.87 -24.89 -1.13
C THR A 125 -11.02 -23.68 -1.50
N SER A 126 -9.92 -23.92 -2.22
CA SER A 126 -9.15 -22.83 -2.82
C SER A 126 -10.00 -22.07 -3.84
N THR A 127 -9.82 -20.76 -3.93
CA THR A 127 -10.52 -19.91 -4.89
C THR A 127 -9.58 -18.98 -5.64
N PHE A 128 -9.90 -18.69 -6.90
CA PHE A 128 -9.32 -17.64 -7.71
C PHE A 128 -10.14 -16.36 -7.66
N THR A 129 -9.43 -15.23 -7.62
CA THR A 129 -10.00 -13.89 -7.73
C THR A 129 -9.17 -13.07 -8.71
N ILE A 130 -9.84 -12.42 -9.66
CA ILE A 130 -9.21 -11.49 -10.60
C ILE A 130 -9.41 -10.07 -10.10
N HIS A 131 -8.30 -9.35 -9.93
CA HIS A 131 -8.28 -7.93 -9.65
C HIS A 131 -7.89 -7.16 -10.91
N ILE A 132 -8.63 -6.10 -11.21
CA ILE A 132 -8.47 -5.29 -12.43
C ILE A 132 -8.17 -3.87 -12.00
N HIS A 133 -7.10 -3.28 -12.53
CA HIS A 133 -6.80 -1.87 -12.37
C HIS A 133 -6.64 -1.19 -13.72
N PHE A 134 -7.36 -0.08 -13.91
CA PHE A 134 -7.31 0.71 -15.13
C PHE A 134 -7.55 2.19 -14.80
N ARG A 135 -6.56 3.04 -15.12
CA ARG A 135 -6.66 4.52 -15.00
C ARG A 135 -7.21 5.03 -13.66
N GLY A 136 -6.80 4.41 -12.55
CA GLY A 136 -7.26 4.81 -11.22
C GLY A 136 -8.64 4.27 -10.83
N GLN A 137 -9.16 3.28 -11.57
CA GLN A 137 -10.32 2.47 -11.20
C GLN A 137 -9.87 1.07 -10.84
N ARG A 138 -10.46 0.47 -9.82
CA ARG A 138 -10.24 -0.92 -9.44
C ARG A 138 -11.52 -1.71 -9.41
N PHE A 139 -11.42 -2.96 -9.82
CA PHE A 139 -12.49 -3.93 -9.79
C PHE A 139 -11.95 -5.26 -9.28
N THR A 140 -12.82 -6.08 -8.71
CA THR A 140 -12.49 -7.39 -8.19
C THR A 140 -13.62 -8.33 -8.59
N SER A 141 -13.28 -9.51 -9.13
CA SER A 141 -14.26 -10.55 -9.41
C SER A 141 -14.78 -11.19 -8.11
N ARG A 142 -15.86 -11.95 -8.19
CA ARG A 142 -16.19 -12.89 -7.10
C ARG A 142 -15.10 -13.96 -7.01
N PRO A 143 -14.89 -14.55 -5.81
CA PRO A 143 -14.08 -15.75 -5.69
C PRO A 143 -14.71 -16.91 -6.46
N VAL A 144 -13.94 -17.56 -7.31
CA VAL A 144 -14.33 -18.73 -8.10
C VAL A 144 -13.51 -19.92 -7.65
N PRO A 145 -14.08 -21.12 -7.41
CA PRO A 145 -13.29 -22.30 -7.04
C PRO A 145 -12.14 -22.56 -8.02
N CYS A 146 -10.96 -22.89 -7.49
CA CYS A 146 -9.82 -23.28 -8.32
C CYS A 146 -10.17 -24.56 -9.11
N ALA A 147 -10.00 -24.52 -10.42
CA ALA A 147 -10.24 -25.63 -11.32
C ALA A 147 -9.37 -25.45 -12.58
N CYS A 148 -9.26 -26.49 -13.40
CA CYS A 148 -8.59 -26.40 -14.72
C CYS A 148 -9.31 -25.41 -15.67
N GLU A 149 -10.63 -25.32 -15.55
CA GLU A 149 -11.49 -24.41 -16.33
C GLU A 149 -12.40 -23.58 -15.40
N PRO A 150 -11.86 -22.54 -14.74
CA PRO A 150 -12.63 -21.74 -13.78
C PRO A 150 -13.70 -20.88 -14.47
N ASP A 151 -14.92 -20.91 -13.93
CA ASP A 151 -16.10 -20.24 -14.50
C ASP A 151 -16.36 -18.86 -13.86
N PHE A 152 -15.69 -17.83 -14.38
CA PHE A 152 -15.81 -16.46 -13.87
C PHE A 152 -17.16 -15.81 -14.23
N ARG A 153 -17.43 -15.63 -15.54
CA ARG A 153 -18.63 -14.98 -16.10
C ARG A 153 -19.01 -13.67 -15.43
N GLU A 154 -18.11 -12.69 -15.50
CA GLU A 154 -18.29 -11.37 -14.90
C GLU A 154 -18.00 -10.24 -15.87
N GLY A 155 -18.68 -9.10 -15.68
CA GLY A 155 -18.54 -7.93 -16.52
C GLY A 155 -18.27 -6.67 -15.71
N PHE A 156 -17.31 -5.87 -16.17
CA PHE A 156 -16.88 -4.62 -15.55
C PHE A 156 -16.93 -3.48 -16.57
N VAL A 157 -17.41 -2.30 -16.16
CA VAL A 157 -17.43 -1.11 -17.01
C VAL A 157 -16.26 -0.22 -16.62
N LEU A 158 -15.29 -0.08 -17.53
CA LEU A 158 -14.09 0.73 -17.35
C LEU A 158 -14.29 2.12 -17.98
N GLU A 159 -14.20 3.18 -17.19
CA GLU A 159 -14.29 4.55 -17.73
C GLU A 159 -12.98 4.99 -18.40
N MET A 160 -13.07 5.68 -19.54
CA MET A 160 -11.88 6.11 -20.30
C MET A 160 -11.36 7.50 -19.87
N HIS A 161 -12.23 8.36 -19.37
CA HIS A 161 -11.90 9.75 -19.02
C HIS A 161 -11.24 9.87 -17.63
N ARG A 162 -10.32 10.84 -17.46
CA ARG A 162 -9.74 11.15 -16.14
C ARG A 162 -10.74 11.98 -15.33
N TRP A 163 -10.92 11.65 -14.05
CA TRP A 163 -11.76 12.39 -13.10
C TRP A 163 -11.36 13.87 -12.91
N SER A 164 -10.10 14.23 -13.24
CA SER A 164 -9.54 15.56 -12.99
C SER A 164 -9.73 16.58 -14.12
N GLY A 165 -10.34 16.22 -15.25
CA GLY A 165 -10.53 17.12 -16.39
C GLY A 165 -11.97 17.61 -16.50
N GLY A 166 -12.17 18.93 -16.53
CA GLY A 166 -13.44 19.57 -16.92
C GLY A 166 -13.93 19.18 -18.34
N ASP A 167 -13.14 18.40 -19.08
CA ASP A 167 -13.47 17.77 -20.37
C ASP A 167 -14.41 16.56 -20.28
N ALA A 168 -14.91 16.22 -19.09
CA ALA A 168 -15.90 15.17 -18.90
C ALA A 168 -17.26 15.43 -19.63
N ALA A 169 -17.34 16.50 -20.44
CA ALA A 169 -18.48 16.89 -21.25
C ALA A 169 -18.39 16.43 -22.73
N ARG A 170 -17.21 16.05 -23.26
CA ARG A 170 -17.06 15.67 -24.69
C ARG A 170 -16.69 14.19 -24.86
N MET A 171 -17.46 13.49 -25.71
CA MET A 171 -17.21 12.10 -26.10
C MET A 171 -15.80 11.95 -26.68
N ALA A 172 -15.00 11.01 -26.16
CA ALA A 172 -13.67 10.72 -26.70
C ALA A 172 -13.77 10.19 -28.15
N ASP A 173 -12.99 10.80 -29.04
CA ASP A 173 -12.86 10.38 -30.44
C ASP A 173 -11.77 9.30 -30.60
N ALA A 174 -11.63 8.80 -31.83
CA ALA A 174 -10.69 7.73 -32.15
C ALA A 174 -9.23 8.08 -31.81
N GLY A 175 -8.80 9.31 -32.13
CA GLY A 175 -7.45 9.79 -31.85
C GLY A 175 -7.19 9.91 -30.35
N THR A 176 -8.15 10.46 -29.60
CA THR A 176 -8.08 10.53 -28.14
C THR A 176 -7.96 9.14 -27.53
N LEU A 177 -8.82 8.19 -27.93
CA LEU A 177 -8.76 6.82 -27.42
C LEU A 177 -7.44 6.11 -27.78
N LEU A 178 -6.94 6.31 -29.00
CA LEU A 178 -5.67 5.72 -29.43
C LEU A 178 -4.47 6.25 -28.60
N SER A 179 -4.53 7.51 -28.17
CA SER A 179 -3.50 8.15 -27.33
C SER A 179 -3.47 7.62 -25.88
N LEU A 180 -4.51 6.90 -25.44
CA LEU A 180 -4.61 6.34 -24.09
C LEU A 180 -3.78 5.05 -23.97
N ALA A 181 -2.48 5.21 -23.75
CA ALA A 181 -1.53 4.10 -23.71
C ALA A 181 -1.52 3.27 -22.41
N ASP A 182 -2.32 3.63 -21.39
CA ASP A 182 -2.42 2.88 -20.14
C ASP A 182 -3.01 1.47 -20.39
N PRO A 183 -2.32 0.37 -20.02
CA PRO A 183 -2.86 -0.98 -20.12
C PRO A 183 -3.86 -1.27 -19.00
N ILE A 184 -4.68 -2.30 -19.20
CA ILE A 184 -5.50 -2.89 -18.13
C ILE A 184 -4.60 -3.85 -17.36
N HIS A 185 -4.36 -3.58 -16.09
CA HIS A 185 -3.55 -4.45 -15.24
C HIS A 185 -4.44 -5.50 -14.57
N LEU A 186 -4.20 -6.76 -14.90
CA LEU A 186 -4.90 -7.93 -14.39
C LEU A 186 -4.00 -8.65 -13.38
N VAL A 187 -4.53 -8.93 -12.20
CA VAL A 187 -3.84 -9.66 -11.15
C VAL A 187 -4.68 -10.85 -10.73
N LEU A 188 -4.14 -12.06 -10.84
CA LEU A 188 -4.78 -13.29 -10.40
C LEU A 188 -4.25 -13.67 -9.00
N ILE A 189 -5.15 -13.69 -8.02
CA ILE A 189 -4.87 -14.13 -6.66
C ILE A 189 -5.54 -15.49 -6.42
N LYS A 190 -4.78 -16.44 -5.87
CA LYS A 190 -5.32 -17.67 -5.26
C LYS A 190 -5.49 -17.42 -3.76
N THR A 191 -6.62 -17.81 -3.20
CA THR A 191 -6.85 -17.86 -1.76
C THR A 191 -7.06 -19.32 -1.37
N ASP A 192 -6.28 -19.80 -0.42
CA ASP A 192 -6.41 -21.17 0.08
C ASP A 192 -7.56 -21.31 1.10
N PRO A 193 -7.95 -22.54 1.50
CA PRO A 193 -8.98 -22.76 2.53
C PRO A 193 -8.66 -22.14 3.90
N SER A 194 -7.39 -21.83 4.17
CA SER A 194 -6.93 -21.23 5.42
C SER A 194 -7.05 -19.69 5.43
N GLY A 195 -7.31 -19.10 4.26
CA GLY A 195 -7.38 -17.66 4.01
C GLY A 195 -6.04 -17.04 3.61
N GLU A 196 -5.01 -17.84 3.32
CA GLU A 196 -3.73 -17.36 2.80
C GLU A 196 -3.84 -17.05 1.31
N THR A 197 -3.27 -15.91 0.92
CA THR A 197 -3.31 -15.38 -0.44
C THR A 197 -1.97 -15.54 -1.13
N SER A 198 -1.97 -16.00 -2.38
CA SER A 198 -0.78 -16.07 -3.23
C SER A 198 -1.04 -15.38 -4.57
N LEU A 199 -0.03 -14.64 -5.04
CA LEU A 199 -0.05 -14.04 -6.37
C LEU A 199 0.32 -15.10 -7.40
N MET A 200 -0.61 -15.41 -8.31
CA MET A 200 -0.40 -16.41 -9.36
C MET A 200 0.10 -15.76 -10.65
N SER A 201 -0.45 -14.60 -11.02
CA SER A 201 -0.09 -13.91 -12.26
C SER A 201 -0.34 -12.40 -12.19
N SER A 202 0.45 -11.64 -12.94
CA SER A 202 0.32 -10.20 -13.13
C SER A 202 0.47 -9.88 -14.63
N HIS A 203 -0.61 -9.46 -15.28
CA HIS A 203 -0.64 -9.28 -16.74
C HIS A 203 -1.08 -7.87 -17.13
N PHE A 204 -0.41 -7.27 -18.11
CA PHE A 204 -0.74 -5.96 -18.67
C PHE A 204 -1.40 -6.11 -20.04
N LEU A 205 -2.73 -6.04 -20.07
CA LEU A 205 -3.53 -6.20 -21.28
C LEU A 205 -3.58 -4.90 -22.09
N GLU A 206 -3.15 -4.98 -23.35
CA GLU A 206 -3.32 -3.92 -24.35
C GLU A 206 -4.75 -3.98 -24.92
N TRP A 207 -5.56 -2.97 -24.61
CA TRP A 207 -6.98 -2.94 -24.95
C TRP A 207 -7.27 -2.23 -26.27
N ARG A 208 -6.36 -1.40 -26.78
CA ARG A 208 -6.60 -0.53 -27.95
C ARG A 208 -6.81 -1.28 -29.25
N THR A 209 -6.49 -2.57 -29.29
CA THR A 209 -6.82 -3.48 -30.39
C THR A 209 -8.32 -3.52 -30.69
N VAL A 210 -9.18 -3.24 -29.70
CA VAL A 210 -10.64 -3.14 -29.92
C VAL A 210 -11.04 -2.01 -30.88
N LEU A 211 -10.21 -0.96 -31.00
CA LEU A 211 -10.49 0.25 -31.78
C LEU A 211 -10.51 0.00 -33.31
N SER A 212 -9.97 -1.13 -33.77
CA SER A 212 -9.99 -1.53 -35.19
C SER A 212 -11.10 -2.54 -35.52
N THR A 213 -11.87 -3.00 -34.54
CA THR A 213 -12.86 -4.07 -34.76
C THR A 213 -14.20 -3.55 -35.29
N THR A 214 -14.69 -4.13 -36.38
CA THR A 214 -15.96 -3.75 -37.03
C THR A 214 -17.19 -3.98 -36.16
N ALA A 215 -17.15 -4.98 -35.27
CA ALA A 215 -18.22 -5.26 -34.33
C ALA A 215 -18.25 -4.29 -33.13
N GLY A 216 -17.19 -3.49 -32.92
CA GLY A 216 -16.97 -2.72 -31.69
C GLY A 216 -16.67 -3.60 -30.48
N SER A 217 -16.38 -4.88 -30.70
CA SER A 217 -16.09 -5.87 -29.67
C SER A 217 -15.06 -6.88 -30.16
N GLN A 218 -14.17 -7.31 -29.27
CA GLN A 218 -13.10 -8.27 -29.54
C GLN A 218 -13.04 -9.34 -28.45
N ASN A 219 -12.92 -10.61 -28.84
CA ASN A 219 -12.55 -11.69 -27.93
C ASN A 219 -11.02 -11.84 -27.94
N ILE A 220 -10.43 -11.88 -26.76
CA ILE A 220 -8.98 -11.89 -26.52
C ILE A 220 -8.68 -13.06 -25.56
N PRO A 221 -8.03 -14.14 -26.04
CA PRO A 221 -7.42 -15.11 -25.15
C PRO A 221 -6.16 -14.50 -24.54
N VAL A 222 -6.08 -14.44 -23.22
CA VAL A 222 -4.95 -13.89 -22.48
C VAL A 222 -4.22 -15.01 -21.78
N GLU A 223 -3.03 -15.33 -22.27
CA GLU A 223 -2.11 -16.25 -21.58
C GLU A 223 -1.54 -15.57 -20.33
N LEU A 224 -1.79 -16.19 -19.18
CA LEU A 224 -1.26 -15.77 -17.89
C LEU A 224 0.04 -16.50 -17.63
N LEU A 225 1.10 -15.75 -17.36
CA LEU A 225 2.39 -16.28 -16.91
C LEU A 225 2.48 -16.20 -15.39
N GLY A 226 3.30 -17.07 -14.80
CA GLY A 226 3.60 -17.06 -13.37
C GLY A 226 4.32 -15.80 -12.93
N VAL A 227 4.77 -15.76 -11.68
CA VAL A 227 5.53 -14.62 -11.13
C VAL A 227 6.92 -15.04 -10.66
N GLY A 228 7.85 -14.09 -10.62
CA GLY A 228 9.21 -14.33 -10.12
C GLY A 228 9.99 -15.36 -10.93
N SER A 229 10.42 -16.44 -10.28
CA SER A 229 11.13 -17.54 -10.94
C SER A 229 10.28 -18.25 -12.00
N GLU A 230 8.95 -18.17 -11.87
CA GLU A 230 7.98 -18.79 -12.78
C GLU A 230 7.40 -17.79 -13.79
N SER A 231 7.98 -16.59 -13.91
CA SER A 231 7.55 -15.54 -14.85
C SER A 231 7.54 -15.92 -16.33
N LYS A 232 8.08 -17.09 -16.68
CA LYS A 232 8.09 -17.65 -18.04
C LYS A 232 7.26 -18.94 -18.17
N VAL A 233 6.61 -19.36 -17.09
CA VAL A 233 5.80 -20.58 -17.04
C VAL A 233 4.34 -20.17 -17.16
N PRO A 234 3.56 -20.76 -18.09
CA PRO A 234 2.14 -20.47 -18.22
C PRO A 234 1.38 -21.05 -17.02
N VAL A 235 0.50 -20.24 -16.43
CA VAL A 235 -0.41 -20.63 -15.34
C VAL A 235 -1.77 -21.06 -15.88
N GLY A 236 -2.23 -20.41 -16.96
CA GLY A 236 -3.51 -20.67 -17.59
C GLY A 236 -3.87 -19.58 -18.60
N ILE A 237 -5.04 -19.69 -19.23
CA ILE A 237 -5.54 -18.74 -20.23
C ILE A 237 -6.87 -18.17 -19.75
N LEU A 238 -7.03 -16.85 -19.77
CA LEU A 238 -8.32 -16.19 -19.58
C LEU A 238 -8.98 -15.89 -20.92
N GLU A 239 -10.27 -16.14 -21.01
CA GLU A 239 -11.09 -15.71 -22.14
C GLU A 239 -11.76 -14.37 -21.79
N ILE A 240 -11.31 -13.30 -22.43
CA ILE A 240 -11.81 -11.93 -22.17
C ILE A 240 -12.48 -11.41 -23.43
N LYS A 241 -13.65 -10.77 -23.28
CA LYS A 241 -14.29 -10.01 -24.34
C LYS A 241 -14.28 -8.52 -23.96
N LEU A 242 -13.71 -7.69 -24.84
CA LEU A 242 -13.74 -6.23 -24.72
C LEU A 242 -14.78 -5.68 -25.67
N GLU A 243 -15.60 -4.72 -25.22
CA GLU A 243 -16.57 -4.02 -26.06
C GLU A 243 -16.55 -2.52 -25.75
N LEU A 244 -16.49 -1.69 -26.80
CA LEU A 244 -16.50 -0.24 -26.64
C LEU A 244 -17.94 0.30 -26.69
N LEU A 245 -18.32 1.04 -25.66
CA LEU A 245 -19.67 1.55 -25.47
C LEU A 245 -19.66 3.09 -25.32
N PRO A 246 -20.50 3.84 -26.07
CA PRO A 246 -21.17 3.42 -27.30
C PRO A 246 -20.15 3.09 -28.41
N LYS A 247 -20.60 2.38 -29.45
CA LYS A 247 -19.77 2.04 -30.61
C LYS A 247 -19.23 3.30 -31.31
N MET A 248 -18.10 3.15 -31.98
CA MET A 248 -17.49 4.22 -32.77
C MET A 248 -18.07 4.25 -34.18
N ASP A 249 -18.42 5.44 -34.65
CA ASP A 249 -18.92 5.65 -36.02
C ASP A 249 -17.78 5.54 -37.05
N GLN A 250 -16.57 5.96 -36.67
CA GLN A 250 -15.36 5.89 -37.49
C GLN A 250 -14.33 4.99 -36.80
N LEU A 251 -14.07 3.82 -37.38
CA LEU A 251 -13.07 2.89 -36.88
C LEU A 251 -11.67 3.27 -37.37
N LEU A 252 -10.66 2.92 -36.57
CA LEU A 252 -9.27 2.99 -37.00
C LEU A 252 -8.93 1.74 -37.80
N THR A 253 -7.99 1.84 -38.74
CA THR A 253 -7.46 0.63 -39.40
C THR A 253 -6.57 -0.13 -38.42
N GLU A 254 -6.53 -1.45 -38.55
CA GLU A 254 -5.66 -2.31 -37.74
C GLU A 254 -4.19 -1.89 -37.85
N GLU A 255 -3.75 -1.50 -39.04
CA GLU A 255 -2.40 -1.02 -39.30
C GLU A 255 -2.07 0.27 -38.51
N VAL A 256 -3.01 1.22 -38.42
CA VAL A 256 -2.80 2.46 -37.65
C VAL A 256 -2.65 2.15 -36.16
N VAL A 257 -3.53 1.29 -35.61
CA VAL A 257 -3.48 0.89 -34.20
C VAL A 257 -2.18 0.14 -33.89
N ALA A 258 -1.84 -0.86 -34.71
CA ALA A 258 -0.62 -1.65 -34.54
C ALA A 258 0.66 -0.79 -34.66
N THR A 259 0.69 0.13 -35.63
CA THR A 259 1.81 1.06 -35.83
C THR A 259 1.98 1.96 -34.61
N GLN A 260 0.90 2.55 -34.07
CA GLN A 260 0.97 3.38 -32.88
C GLN A 260 1.53 2.60 -31.67
N ILE A 261 0.98 1.40 -31.41
CA ILE A 261 1.42 0.55 -30.29
C ILE A 261 2.90 0.18 -30.47
N SER A 262 3.33 -0.17 -31.68
CA SER A 262 4.73 -0.50 -31.96
C SER A 262 5.67 0.70 -31.76
N LEU A 263 5.27 1.90 -32.20
CA LEU A 263 6.05 3.13 -32.01
C LEU A 263 6.22 3.47 -30.53
N GLU A 264 5.16 3.34 -29.74
CA GLU A 264 5.21 3.55 -28.29
C GLU A 264 6.13 2.55 -27.60
N ARG A 265 5.99 1.25 -27.91
CA ARG A 265 6.86 0.19 -27.37
C ARG A 265 8.33 0.42 -27.71
N ASN A 266 8.63 0.76 -28.96
CA ASN A 266 10.01 1.04 -29.41
C ASN A 266 10.58 2.27 -28.70
N ARG A 267 9.78 3.33 -28.52
CA ARG A 267 10.20 4.54 -27.79
C ARG A 267 10.54 4.23 -26.32
N ILE A 268 9.76 3.36 -25.68
CA ILE A 268 10.00 2.95 -24.29
C ILE A 268 11.26 2.10 -24.19
N ALA A 269 11.40 1.08 -25.04
CA ALA A 269 12.57 0.21 -25.06
C ALA A 269 13.87 1.01 -25.29
N GLU A 270 13.84 2.01 -26.18
CA GLU A 270 15.00 2.86 -26.42
C GLU A 270 15.36 3.74 -25.22
N ARG A 271 14.37 4.29 -24.51
CA ARG A 271 14.60 5.06 -23.27
C ARG A 271 15.19 4.20 -22.17
N GLU A 272 14.64 2.99 -21.96
CA GLU A 272 15.16 2.03 -20.99
C GLU A 272 16.61 1.62 -21.33
N ARG A 273 16.91 1.42 -22.62
CA ARG A 273 18.26 1.12 -23.10
C ARG A 273 19.23 2.27 -22.82
N LEU A 274 18.85 3.51 -23.15
CA LEU A 274 19.66 4.70 -22.89
C LEU A 274 19.90 4.91 -21.40
N PHE A 275 18.87 4.75 -20.57
CA PHE A 275 19.00 4.84 -19.13
C PHE A 275 19.93 3.75 -18.56
N LEU A 276 19.87 2.52 -19.09
CA LEU A 276 20.79 1.45 -18.68
C LEU A 276 22.25 1.80 -19.00
N VAL A 277 22.52 2.39 -20.16
CA VAL A 277 23.87 2.85 -20.54
C VAL A 277 24.33 3.96 -19.58
N TYR A 278 23.47 4.94 -19.31
CA TYR A 278 23.72 6.00 -18.35
C TYR A 278 24.02 5.46 -16.95
N ALA A 279 23.17 4.56 -16.43
CA ALA A 279 23.31 3.97 -15.11
C ALA A 279 24.62 3.18 -14.96
N LYS A 280 25.03 2.45 -16.00
CA LYS A 280 26.33 1.74 -16.02
C LYS A 280 27.51 2.71 -15.96
N GLN A 281 27.44 3.84 -16.67
CA GLN A 281 28.48 4.87 -16.58
C GLN A 281 28.51 5.50 -15.19
N TRP A 282 27.35 5.93 -14.69
CA TRP A 282 27.20 6.54 -13.37
C TRP A 282 27.71 5.62 -12.25
N TRP A 283 27.44 4.31 -12.35
CA TRP A 283 27.94 3.31 -11.39
C TRP A 283 29.46 3.18 -11.41
N ARG A 284 30.08 3.18 -12.61
CA ARG A 284 31.55 3.17 -12.73
C ARG A 284 32.18 4.40 -12.08
N GLU A 285 31.59 5.58 -12.30
CA GLU A 285 32.05 6.81 -11.65
C GLU A 285 31.92 6.73 -10.13
N PHE A 286 30.81 6.19 -9.62
CA PHE A 286 30.61 6.01 -8.17
C PHE A 286 31.68 5.11 -7.55
N LEU A 287 32.03 4.01 -8.22
CA LEU A 287 33.07 3.08 -7.76
C LEU A 287 34.48 3.69 -7.80
N GLN A 288 34.74 4.68 -8.67
CA GLN A 288 36.03 5.37 -8.75
C GLN A 288 36.27 6.34 -7.58
N ILE A 289 35.22 6.74 -6.85
CA ILE A 289 35.36 7.69 -5.72
C ILE A 289 36.16 7.06 -4.58
N ARG A 290 35.83 5.82 -4.15
CA ARG A 290 36.56 5.06 -3.12
C ARG A 290 36.41 3.56 -3.34
N SER A 291 37.45 2.79 -3.02
CA SER A 291 37.46 1.32 -3.13
C SER A 291 36.40 0.62 -2.28
N THR A 292 36.03 1.20 -1.12
CA THR A 292 35.00 0.64 -0.23
C THR A 292 33.59 0.69 -0.82
N HIS A 293 33.36 1.48 -1.86
CA HIS A 293 32.03 1.64 -2.49
C HIS A 293 31.52 0.35 -3.15
N GLN A 294 32.40 -0.58 -3.52
CA GLN A 294 32.02 -1.89 -4.08
C GLN A 294 31.20 -2.75 -3.11
N ASN A 295 31.32 -2.50 -1.81
CA ASN A 295 30.61 -3.23 -0.76
C ASN A 295 29.32 -2.54 -0.30
N ARG A 296 29.03 -1.32 -0.80
CA ARG A 296 27.84 -0.56 -0.41
C ARG A 296 26.60 -1.08 -1.11
N LEU A 297 25.50 -1.14 -0.37
CA LEU A 297 24.20 -1.55 -0.91
C LEU A 297 23.56 -0.39 -1.69
N VAL A 298 23.90 -0.28 -2.98
CA VAL A 298 23.33 0.70 -3.91
C VAL A 298 22.44 -0.02 -4.92
N LYS A 299 21.12 0.13 -4.77
CA LYS A 299 20.11 -0.57 -5.58
C LYS A 299 19.57 0.35 -6.68
N ILE A 300 20.12 0.28 -7.89
CA ILE A 300 19.64 1.09 -9.03
C ILE A 300 18.43 0.44 -9.71
N PHE A 301 18.45 -0.89 -9.86
CA PHE A 301 17.42 -1.67 -10.53
C PHE A 301 16.87 -2.76 -9.59
N ALA A 302 15.57 -3.02 -9.70
CA ALA A 302 14.89 -4.16 -9.08
C ALA A 302 14.07 -4.92 -10.14
N GLN A 303 13.81 -6.20 -9.90
CA GLN A 303 13.01 -7.02 -10.79
C GLN A 303 11.54 -6.97 -10.33
N ASP A 304 10.62 -6.67 -11.23
CA ASP A 304 9.18 -6.72 -10.94
C ASP A 304 8.65 -8.16 -10.88
N GLU A 305 7.37 -8.32 -10.55
CA GLU A 305 6.75 -9.65 -10.46
C GLU A 305 6.76 -10.45 -11.78
N ASN A 306 6.91 -9.76 -12.91
CA ASN A 306 6.97 -10.35 -14.25
C ASN A 306 8.40 -10.62 -14.74
N GLY A 307 9.40 -10.45 -13.88
CA GLY A 307 10.78 -10.69 -14.24
C GLY A 307 11.46 -9.54 -15.01
N VAL A 308 10.82 -8.37 -15.12
CA VAL A 308 11.37 -7.21 -15.83
C VAL A 308 12.21 -6.35 -14.87
N ASN A 309 13.43 -6.02 -15.28
CA ASN A 309 14.29 -5.12 -14.51
C ASN A 309 13.85 -3.67 -14.71
N ARG A 310 13.48 -2.99 -13.60
CA ARG A 310 13.04 -1.60 -13.59
C ARG A 310 13.91 -0.75 -12.67
N PRO A 311 14.11 0.54 -12.97
CA PRO A 311 14.72 1.47 -12.03
C PRO A 311 13.91 1.51 -10.73
N VAL A 312 14.57 1.51 -9.56
CA VAL A 312 13.86 1.48 -8.27
C VAL A 312 12.94 2.69 -8.08
N CYS A 313 13.29 3.84 -8.65
CA CYS A 313 12.47 5.05 -8.63
C CYS A 313 11.10 4.86 -9.30
N ALA A 314 10.95 3.92 -10.25
CA ALA A 314 9.70 3.68 -10.96
C ALA A 314 8.61 3.02 -10.09
N PHE A 315 9.01 2.35 -9.00
CA PHE A 315 8.09 1.75 -8.03
C PHE A 315 7.47 2.79 -7.08
N VAL A 316 8.13 3.94 -6.93
CA VAL A 316 7.69 5.01 -6.03
C VAL A 316 6.86 6.03 -6.80
N LYS A 317 5.65 6.32 -6.32
CA LYS A 317 4.75 7.34 -6.87
C LYS A 317 3.92 7.93 -5.71
N PRO A 318 3.78 9.27 -5.61
CA PRO A 318 2.92 9.88 -4.59
C PRO A 318 1.50 9.30 -4.66
N MET A 319 1.01 8.80 -3.52
CA MET A 319 -0.29 8.15 -3.40
C MET A 319 -1.10 8.78 -2.29
N ARG A 320 -2.30 9.27 -2.62
CA ARG A 320 -3.20 9.89 -1.63
C ARG A 320 -4.02 8.81 -0.92
N GLY A 321 -4.11 8.90 0.40
CA GLY A 321 -4.96 8.02 1.22
C GLY A 321 -6.47 8.28 1.11
N GLY A 322 -6.88 9.29 0.33
CA GLY A 322 -8.27 9.68 0.18
C GLY A 322 -8.90 10.09 1.52
N ARG A 323 -10.16 9.69 1.74
CA ARG A 323 -10.85 9.83 3.04
C ARG A 323 -10.75 8.56 3.89
N LEU A 324 -9.85 7.64 3.53
CA LEU A 324 -9.69 6.35 4.20
C LEU A 324 -8.51 6.33 5.17
N LEU A 325 -7.54 7.24 4.99
CA LEU A 325 -6.38 7.40 5.87
C LEU A 325 -6.27 8.87 6.26
N ASP A 326 -6.44 9.16 7.55
CA ASP A 326 -6.57 10.54 8.05
C ASP A 326 -5.23 11.27 8.21
N SER A 327 -4.11 10.54 8.33
CA SER A 327 -2.80 11.13 8.57
C SER A 327 -1.66 10.24 8.06
N SER A 328 -0.45 10.80 7.98
CA SER A 328 0.78 10.07 7.66
C SER A 328 1.07 8.93 8.64
N ARG A 329 0.75 9.09 9.92
CA ARG A 329 0.89 8.02 10.92
C ARG A 329 -0.19 6.96 10.79
N HIS A 330 -1.42 7.36 10.47
CA HIS A 330 -2.49 6.41 10.16
C HIS A 330 -2.09 5.56 8.94
N ALA A 331 -1.51 6.16 7.90
CA ALA A 331 -0.96 5.43 6.76
C ALA A 331 0.21 4.50 7.14
N ALA A 332 1.14 4.93 8.00
CA ALA A 332 2.20 4.06 8.51
C ALA A 332 1.65 2.85 9.27
N ARG A 333 0.59 3.06 10.08
CA ARG A 333 -0.09 1.97 10.77
C ARG A 333 -0.76 1.01 9.78
N PHE A 334 -1.49 1.53 8.80
CA PHE A 334 -2.09 0.72 7.73
C PHE A 334 -1.05 -0.16 7.01
N VAL A 335 0.10 0.41 6.62
CA VAL A 335 1.16 -0.37 5.97
C VAL A 335 1.70 -1.46 6.89
N SER A 336 1.93 -1.16 8.17
CA SER A 336 2.48 -2.13 9.15
C SER A 336 1.60 -3.34 9.44
N ILE A 337 0.30 -3.27 9.14
CA ILE A 337 -0.64 -4.37 9.37
C ILE A 337 -0.91 -5.20 8.11
N MET A 338 -0.38 -4.80 6.95
CA MET A 338 -0.32 -5.69 5.80
C MET A 338 0.59 -6.87 6.13
N GLY A 339 0.31 -8.04 5.57
CA GLY A 339 1.04 -9.24 5.99
C GLY A 339 2.48 -9.22 5.48
N TYR A 340 3.43 -9.57 6.36
CA TYR A 340 4.82 -9.75 5.96
C TYR A 340 5.03 -11.15 5.39
N GLU A 341 5.60 -11.23 4.20
CA GLU A 341 5.98 -12.47 3.54
C GLU A 341 7.32 -12.26 2.83
N ARG A 342 8.31 -13.06 3.19
CA ARG A 342 9.58 -13.11 2.46
C ARG A 342 9.58 -14.33 1.57
N VAL A 343 9.72 -14.13 0.26
CA VAL A 343 9.81 -15.23 -0.71
C VAL A 343 10.98 -16.13 -0.30
N SER A 344 10.68 -17.38 0.01
CA SER A 344 11.70 -18.39 0.28
C SER A 344 12.16 -18.97 -1.05
N ALA A 345 13.45 -19.27 -1.19
CA ALA A 345 13.95 -19.91 -2.39
C ALA A 345 13.37 -21.33 -2.52
N VAL A 346 12.70 -21.60 -3.62
CA VAL A 346 12.32 -22.96 -4.01
C VAL A 346 13.56 -23.65 -4.59
N GLY A 347 13.86 -24.87 -4.15
CA GLY A 347 14.92 -25.70 -4.74
C GLY A 347 16.37 -25.33 -4.39
N GLY A 348 16.61 -24.65 -3.26
CA GLY A 348 17.98 -24.38 -2.77
C GLY A 348 18.75 -23.27 -3.51
N GLY A 349 18.09 -22.54 -4.42
CA GLY A 349 18.63 -21.31 -4.99
C GLY A 349 18.72 -20.18 -3.97
N GLN A 350 19.32 -19.05 -4.34
CA GLN A 350 19.17 -17.82 -3.55
C GLN A 350 17.78 -17.23 -3.79
N PRO A 351 17.05 -16.79 -2.74
CA PRO A 351 15.78 -16.11 -2.93
C PRO A 351 15.98 -14.91 -3.85
N ARG A 352 15.24 -14.85 -4.96
CA ARG A 352 15.26 -13.66 -5.81
C ARG A 352 14.32 -12.64 -5.22
N GLU A 353 14.90 -11.49 -4.87
CA GLU A 353 14.17 -10.29 -4.49
C GLU A 353 13.26 -9.87 -5.64
N MET A 354 11.97 -9.68 -5.35
CA MET A 354 10.93 -9.33 -6.30
C MET A 354 10.19 -8.12 -5.74
N TRP A 355 10.09 -7.05 -6.51
CA TRP A 355 9.37 -5.85 -6.10
C TRP A 355 8.00 -5.86 -6.77
N SER A 356 6.95 -5.90 -5.97
CA SER A 356 5.59 -6.00 -6.50
C SER A 356 5.11 -4.64 -7.00
N SER A 357 4.34 -4.63 -8.09
CA SER A 357 3.49 -3.48 -8.38
C SER A 357 2.53 -3.20 -7.21
N ILE A 358 2.22 -1.92 -6.97
CA ILE A 358 1.32 -1.53 -5.87
C ILE A 358 -0.05 -2.22 -6.00
N HIS A 359 -0.53 -2.40 -7.23
CA HIS A 359 -1.79 -3.11 -7.45
C HIS A 359 -1.68 -4.60 -7.07
N ALA A 360 -0.59 -5.28 -7.40
CA ALA A 360 -0.37 -6.67 -6.99
C ALA A 360 -0.20 -6.79 -5.47
N PHE A 361 0.59 -5.91 -4.85
CA PHE A 361 0.80 -5.90 -3.39
C PHE A 361 -0.49 -5.65 -2.60
N LEU A 362 -1.28 -4.63 -2.97
CA LEU A 362 -2.57 -4.35 -2.32
C LEU A 362 -3.58 -5.49 -2.52
N SER A 363 -3.59 -6.12 -3.71
CA SER A 363 -4.51 -7.23 -4.00
C SER A 363 -4.11 -8.52 -3.27
N LYS A 364 -2.80 -8.80 -3.13
CA LYS A 364 -2.28 -9.92 -2.33
C LYS A 364 -2.42 -9.68 -0.83
N ASN A 365 -2.39 -8.41 -0.39
CA ASN A 365 -2.37 -7.97 1.01
C ASN A 365 -1.17 -8.50 1.82
N LYS A 366 -0.09 -8.91 1.12
CA LYS A 366 1.15 -9.41 1.72
C LYS A 366 2.35 -9.17 0.82
N GLY A 367 3.52 -8.97 1.42
CA GLY A 367 4.76 -8.64 0.70
C GLY A 367 5.98 -8.55 1.63
N ASP A 368 7.14 -8.27 1.07
CA ASP A 368 8.40 -8.16 1.83
C ASP A 368 8.65 -6.74 2.37
N CYS A 369 9.83 -6.47 2.92
CA CYS A 369 10.09 -5.15 3.51
C CYS A 369 10.23 -4.05 2.45
N GLU A 370 10.69 -4.40 1.26
CA GLU A 370 10.78 -3.51 0.11
C GLU A 370 9.38 -3.06 -0.34
N ASP A 371 8.44 -4.00 -0.51
CA ASP A 371 7.04 -3.69 -0.86
C ASP A 371 6.39 -2.74 0.16
N HIS A 372 6.60 -3.00 1.46
CA HIS A 372 6.07 -2.16 2.54
C HIS A 372 6.74 -0.76 2.56
N ALA A 373 8.05 -0.69 2.36
CA ALA A 373 8.77 0.58 2.31
C ALA A 373 8.34 1.44 1.11
N VAL A 374 8.11 0.82 -0.05
CA VAL A 374 7.59 1.51 -1.24
C VAL A 374 6.19 2.06 -0.97
N LEU A 375 5.27 1.25 -0.44
CA LEU A 375 3.90 1.71 -0.17
C LEU A 375 3.87 2.84 0.88
N LEU A 376 4.68 2.74 1.95
CA LEU A 376 4.78 3.79 2.94
C LEU A 376 5.34 5.08 2.33
N CYS A 377 6.42 5.01 1.57
CA CYS A 377 7.00 6.17 0.91
C CYS A 377 5.99 6.84 -0.03
N ASN A 378 5.21 6.06 -0.79
CA ASN A 378 4.14 6.55 -1.64
C ASN A 378 3.11 7.37 -0.86
N PHE A 379 2.67 6.89 0.31
CA PHE A 379 1.74 7.64 1.15
C PHE A 379 2.36 8.90 1.76
N LEU A 380 3.57 8.82 2.32
CA LEU A 380 4.22 9.99 2.92
C LEU A 380 4.41 11.11 1.88
N LEU A 381 4.83 10.76 0.66
CA LEU A 381 4.87 11.68 -0.48
C LEU A 381 3.47 12.23 -0.82
N GLY A 382 2.43 11.39 -0.79
CA GLY A 382 1.05 11.80 -1.04
C GLY A 382 0.46 12.73 0.02
N PHE A 383 0.95 12.67 1.26
CA PHE A 383 0.69 13.63 2.35
C PHE A 383 1.58 14.88 2.28
N GLY A 384 2.44 15.00 1.27
CA GLY A 384 3.30 16.16 1.05
C GLY A 384 4.62 16.15 1.82
N LEU A 385 5.00 15.03 2.44
CA LEU A 385 6.28 14.92 3.14
C LEU A 385 7.43 14.67 2.14
N ASN A 386 8.61 15.22 2.43
CA ASN A 386 9.83 14.96 1.66
C ASN A 386 10.41 13.59 2.03
N ALA A 387 9.84 12.53 1.45
CA ALA A 387 10.14 11.14 1.80
C ALA A 387 11.05 10.45 0.77
N PHE A 388 11.91 9.57 1.29
CA PHE A 388 12.85 8.74 0.53
C PHE A 388 12.86 7.33 1.09
N ILE A 389 13.05 6.35 0.22
CA ILE A 389 13.41 4.98 0.61
C ILE A 389 14.91 4.96 0.84
N CYS A 390 15.34 4.39 1.96
CA CYS A 390 16.73 4.11 2.28
C CYS A 390 17.01 2.61 2.05
N VAL A 391 18.17 2.31 1.46
CA VAL A 391 18.65 0.94 1.27
C VAL A 391 19.97 0.77 2.00
N GLY A 392 20.05 -0.25 2.83
CA GLY A 392 21.20 -0.46 3.68
C GLY A 392 21.07 -1.72 4.53
N THR A 393 21.63 -1.70 5.73
CA THR A 393 21.58 -2.85 6.65
C THR A 393 21.01 -2.48 8.00
N LYS A 394 20.39 -3.46 8.67
CA LYS A 394 20.06 -3.41 10.10
C LYS A 394 21.02 -4.27 10.92
N GLY A 395 20.75 -4.40 12.22
CA GLY A 395 21.52 -5.26 13.13
C GLY A 395 21.87 -6.64 12.52
N LYS A 396 23.09 -7.12 12.78
CA LYS A 396 23.68 -8.34 12.20
C LYS A 396 23.96 -8.27 10.68
N GLY A 397 23.99 -7.08 10.08
CA GLY A 397 24.36 -6.89 8.67
C GLY A 397 23.30 -7.34 7.67
N GLN A 398 22.05 -7.55 8.12
CA GLN A 398 20.96 -7.96 7.24
C GLN A 398 20.53 -6.78 6.36
N ALA A 399 20.51 -6.97 5.02
CA ALA A 399 19.95 -6.02 4.08
C ALA A 399 18.50 -5.68 4.43
N HIS A 400 18.15 -4.40 4.40
CA HIS A 400 16.84 -3.90 4.79
C HIS A 400 16.54 -2.56 4.10
N SER A 401 15.28 -2.35 3.76
CA SER A 401 14.76 -1.08 3.26
C SER A 401 13.82 -0.45 4.27
N TRP A 402 13.96 0.86 4.47
CA TRP A 402 13.10 1.67 5.35
C TRP A 402 12.82 3.01 4.71
N VAL A 403 11.96 3.83 5.33
CA VAL A 403 11.60 5.15 4.79
C VAL A 403 12.18 6.24 5.67
N MET A 404 12.72 7.30 5.07
CA MET A 404 13.20 8.50 5.73
C MET A 404 12.36 9.69 5.27
N THR A 405 12.05 10.60 6.17
CA THR A 405 11.55 11.94 5.84
C THR A 405 12.52 13.00 6.30
N LEU A 406 12.73 14.01 5.45
CA LEU A 406 13.52 15.20 5.77
C LEU A 406 12.59 16.37 6.05
N GLY A 407 12.63 16.89 7.28
CA GLY A 407 11.95 18.12 7.66
C GLY A 407 12.58 19.34 7.00
N SER A 408 11.82 20.43 6.90
CA SER A 408 12.34 21.72 6.41
C SER A 408 13.40 22.33 7.34
N ASP A 409 13.36 21.95 8.61
CA ASP A 409 14.33 22.24 9.66
C ASP A 409 15.58 21.35 9.61
N GLY A 410 15.68 20.46 8.63
CA GLY A 410 16.74 19.46 8.54
C GLY A 410 16.53 18.23 9.44
N LEU A 411 15.39 18.12 10.14
CA LEU A 411 15.11 16.98 11.00
C LEU A 411 14.96 15.70 10.19
N VAL A 412 15.82 14.73 10.47
CA VAL A 412 15.77 13.41 9.83
C VAL A 412 14.92 12.48 10.68
N THR A 413 13.87 11.92 10.09
CA THR A 413 13.01 10.93 10.74
C THR A 413 12.98 9.63 9.96
N PHE A 414 13.30 8.52 10.61
CA PHE A 414 13.18 7.19 10.04
C PHE A 414 11.87 6.53 10.44
N TRP A 415 11.28 5.82 9.48
CA TRP A 415 10.01 5.11 9.60
C TRP A 415 10.25 3.63 9.26
N GLU A 416 9.98 2.75 10.22
CA GLU A 416 10.00 1.30 10.01
C GLU A 416 8.64 0.84 9.48
N SER A 417 8.62 0.38 8.23
CA SER A 417 7.39 0.07 7.50
C SER A 417 6.67 -1.17 8.06
N LEU A 418 7.41 -2.11 8.65
CA LEU A 418 6.84 -3.35 9.20
C LEU A 418 6.27 -3.21 10.62
N THR A 419 6.71 -2.21 11.38
CA THR A 419 6.32 -2.07 12.81
C THR A 419 5.58 -0.78 13.12
N CYS A 420 5.53 0.16 12.17
CA CYS A 420 5.04 1.52 12.35
C CYS A 420 5.89 2.34 13.35
N GLN A 421 7.08 1.86 13.74
CA GLN A 421 7.96 2.61 14.63
C GLN A 421 8.62 3.76 13.90
N ARG A 422 8.80 4.86 14.64
CA ARG A 422 9.40 6.09 14.14
C ARG A 422 10.56 6.49 15.03
N TYR A 423 11.67 6.85 14.42
CA TYR A 423 12.90 7.23 15.11
C TYR A 423 13.34 8.59 14.62
N ILE A 424 13.56 9.51 15.54
CA ILE A 424 14.24 10.76 15.23
C ILE A 424 15.74 10.44 15.18
N HIS A 425 16.37 10.76 14.05
CA HIS A 425 17.79 10.53 13.87
C HIS A 425 18.56 11.78 14.29
N HIS A 426 19.53 11.56 15.18
CA HIS A 426 20.50 12.56 15.60
C HIS A 426 21.88 12.09 15.17
N GLN A 427 22.53 12.88 14.33
CA GLN A 427 23.86 12.57 13.82
C GLN A 427 24.89 12.61 14.95
N VAL A 428 25.75 11.59 14.99
CA VAL A 428 26.93 11.55 15.86
C VAL A 428 28.06 12.30 15.17
N ASN A 429 28.59 13.33 15.82
CA ASN A 429 29.76 14.06 15.32
C ASN A 429 31.03 13.56 16.03
N PRO A 430 31.90 12.78 15.34
CA PRO A 430 33.08 12.21 15.96
C PRO A 430 34.12 13.26 16.37
N ASN A 431 33.99 14.50 15.88
CA ASN A 431 34.91 15.60 16.19
C ASN A 431 34.46 16.45 17.39
N ASP A 432 33.31 16.15 17.99
CA ASP A 432 32.84 16.89 19.16
C ASP A 432 33.76 16.67 20.37
N PRO A 433 33.92 17.67 21.25
CA PRO A 433 34.67 17.52 22.49
C PRO A 433 34.12 16.39 23.37
N PRO A 434 34.96 15.69 24.16
CA PRO A 434 34.51 14.62 25.07
C PRO A 434 33.45 15.04 26.10
N SER A 435 33.31 16.35 26.34
CA SER A 435 32.30 16.92 27.22
C SER A 435 30.89 16.97 26.60
N VAL A 436 30.76 16.79 25.28
CA VAL A 436 29.47 16.76 24.58
C VAL A 436 28.95 15.33 24.59
N GLU A 437 27.79 15.13 25.23
CA GLU A 437 27.15 13.82 25.24
C GLU A 437 26.69 13.46 23.81
N GLN A 438 27.25 12.38 23.27
CA GLN A 438 26.89 11.91 21.94
C GLN A 438 25.49 11.27 21.95
N PRO A 439 24.67 11.52 20.92
CA PRO A 439 23.35 10.94 20.84
C PRO A 439 23.45 9.42 20.73
N ARG A 440 22.60 8.71 21.48
CA ARG A 440 22.50 7.24 21.37
C ARG A 440 21.53 6.86 20.26
N PRO A 441 21.92 6.00 19.32
CA PRO A 441 21.05 5.56 18.24
C PRO A 441 19.88 4.75 18.79
N GLN A 442 18.66 5.23 18.52
CA GLN A 442 17.42 4.56 18.94
C GLN A 442 16.86 3.61 17.86
N HIS A 443 17.41 3.67 16.65
CA HIS A 443 16.95 2.89 15.49
C HIS A 443 17.81 1.63 15.27
N PRO A 444 17.29 0.61 14.57
CA PRO A 444 18.03 -0.63 14.31
C PRO A 444 19.00 -0.57 13.12
N TYR A 445 18.98 0.51 12.33
CA TYR A 445 19.75 0.65 11.10
C TYR A 445 21.24 0.90 11.36
N ARG A 446 22.09 0.30 10.53
CA ARG A 446 23.56 0.28 10.69
C ARG A 446 24.28 0.93 9.52
N THR A 447 23.95 0.56 8.29
CA THR A 447 24.55 1.19 7.10
C THR A 447 23.49 1.72 6.15
N VAL A 448 23.81 2.74 5.35
CA VAL A 448 22.98 3.28 4.26
C VAL A 448 23.84 3.48 3.01
N GLY A 449 23.48 2.78 1.93
CA GLY A 449 24.19 2.82 0.66
C GLY A 449 23.56 3.80 -0.34
N CYS A 450 22.24 3.84 -0.43
CA CYS A 450 21.54 4.81 -1.28
C CYS A 450 20.19 5.23 -0.69
N VAL A 451 19.71 6.40 -1.12
CA VAL A 451 18.36 6.88 -0.87
C VAL A 451 17.71 7.33 -2.18
N PHE A 452 16.42 7.08 -2.34
CA PHE A 452 15.72 7.46 -3.57
C PHE A 452 14.22 7.68 -3.35
N ASN A 453 13.59 8.39 -4.28
CA ASN A 453 12.14 8.51 -4.37
C ASN A 453 11.71 8.51 -5.85
N HIS A 454 10.48 8.94 -6.11
CA HIS A 454 9.92 9.01 -7.46
C HIS A 454 10.60 10.01 -8.42
N LYS A 455 11.46 10.92 -7.92
CA LYS A 455 12.10 11.99 -8.69
C LYS A 455 13.62 11.95 -8.65
N ALA A 456 14.21 11.44 -7.56
CA ALA A 456 15.64 11.55 -7.32
C ALA A 456 16.23 10.24 -6.80
N PHE A 457 17.51 10.03 -7.11
CA PHE A 457 18.32 8.91 -6.66
C PHE A 457 19.68 9.41 -6.21
N PHE A 458 20.11 9.03 -5.01
CA PHE A 458 21.38 9.42 -4.41
C PHE A 458 22.10 8.20 -3.85
N ALA A 459 23.38 8.03 -4.18
CA ALA A 459 24.25 7.09 -3.47
C ALA A 459 25.12 7.81 -2.45
N ASN A 460 25.24 7.20 -1.28
CA ASN A 460 26.10 7.69 -0.22
C ASN A 460 27.55 7.61 -0.71
N CYS A 461 28.21 8.75 -0.87
CA CYS A 461 29.63 8.86 -1.21
C CYS A 461 30.45 9.49 -0.08
N GLN A 462 29.98 9.42 1.16
CA GLN A 462 30.75 9.78 2.37
C GLN A 462 31.84 8.75 2.66
N PRO A 463 32.87 9.05 3.49
CA PRO A 463 33.91 8.07 3.84
C PRO A 463 33.37 6.80 4.52
N SER A 464 32.35 6.96 5.37
CA SER A 464 31.64 5.87 6.07
C SER A 464 30.22 5.75 5.52
N ASP A 465 29.68 4.53 5.49
CA ASP A 465 28.26 4.27 5.23
C ASP A 465 27.46 4.01 6.51
N ASN A 466 28.06 4.17 7.70
CA ASN A 466 27.36 4.04 8.97
C ASN A 466 26.28 5.12 9.12
N VAL A 467 25.04 4.71 9.38
CA VAL A 467 23.89 5.60 9.53
C VAL A 467 24.10 6.60 10.66
N GLU A 468 24.74 6.21 11.76
CA GLU A 468 24.95 7.06 12.94
C GLU A 468 25.82 8.28 12.64
N LEU A 469 26.77 8.14 11.70
CA LEU A 469 27.71 9.20 11.29
C LEU A 469 27.25 9.95 10.04
N CYS A 470 26.21 9.44 9.37
CA CYS A 470 25.82 9.87 8.04
C CYS A 470 25.24 11.29 8.07
N CYS A 471 25.82 12.20 7.28
CA CYS A 471 25.19 13.46 6.96
C CYS A 471 24.08 13.23 5.92
N PHE A 472 22.85 13.64 6.21
CA PHE A 472 21.70 13.50 5.32
C PHE A 472 21.38 14.79 4.54
N ASP A 473 22.39 15.63 4.29
CA ASP A 473 22.29 16.74 3.34
C ASP A 473 22.39 16.22 1.90
N LEU A 474 21.25 15.86 1.31
CA LEU A 474 21.20 15.30 -0.04
C LEU A 474 21.55 16.32 -1.14
N GLN A 475 21.66 17.61 -0.82
CA GLN A 475 22.04 18.64 -1.79
C GLN A 475 23.55 18.76 -1.94
N ASP A 476 24.32 18.34 -0.93
CA ASP A 476 25.77 18.37 -0.98
C ASP A 476 26.32 17.18 -1.81
N SER A 477 26.74 17.52 -3.03
CA SER A 477 27.34 16.58 -3.98
C SER A 477 28.65 15.92 -3.51
N SER A 478 29.29 16.45 -2.46
CA SER A 478 30.50 15.86 -1.87
C SER A 478 30.19 14.64 -0.99
N VAL A 479 28.97 14.57 -0.44
CA VAL A 479 28.51 13.49 0.45
C VAL A 479 27.47 12.57 -0.20
N TRP A 480 26.71 13.06 -1.18
CA TRP A 480 25.75 12.29 -1.95
C TRP A 480 25.96 12.45 -3.46
N LYS A 481 26.28 11.36 -4.17
CA LYS A 481 26.30 11.36 -5.63
C LYS A 481 24.87 11.21 -6.14
N ALA A 482 24.36 12.23 -6.81
CA ALA A 482 23.04 12.21 -7.43
C ALA A 482 23.08 11.62 -8.85
N MET A 483 21.98 11.00 -9.29
CA MET A 483 21.69 10.80 -10.71
C MET A 483 21.08 12.08 -11.33
N SER A 484 21.21 12.20 -12.65
CA SER A 484 20.58 13.26 -13.44
C SER A 484 19.06 13.14 -13.33
N ALA A 485 18.40 14.26 -12.97
CA ALA A 485 16.96 14.35 -12.91
C ALA A 485 16.32 14.07 -14.29
N ASP A 486 16.94 14.54 -15.38
CA ASP A 486 16.45 14.31 -16.75
C ASP A 486 16.56 12.83 -17.14
N ALA A 487 17.67 12.19 -16.78
CA ALA A 487 17.84 10.76 -17.02
C ALA A 487 16.78 9.94 -16.27
N LEU A 488 16.52 10.27 -15.00
CA LEU A 488 15.45 9.64 -14.21
C LEU A 488 14.06 9.93 -14.78
N ALA A 489 13.76 11.18 -15.14
CA ALA A 489 12.47 11.59 -15.71
C ALA A 489 12.19 10.92 -17.06
N SER A 490 13.22 10.55 -17.82
CA SER A 490 13.08 9.82 -19.09
C SER A 490 12.42 8.44 -18.93
N VAL A 491 12.60 7.80 -17.78
CA VAL A 491 12.08 6.45 -17.46
C VAL A 491 11.04 6.44 -16.32
N CYS A 492 11.05 7.42 -15.42
CA CYS A 492 10.15 7.52 -14.26
C CYS A 492 9.15 8.68 -14.36
N GLY A 493 9.15 9.47 -15.44
CA GLY A 493 8.32 10.66 -15.58
C GLY A 493 6.81 10.37 -15.78
N PRO A 494 5.91 11.30 -15.41
CA PRO A 494 4.45 11.11 -15.47
C PRO A 494 3.90 10.75 -16.85
N SER A 495 4.56 11.19 -17.92
CA SER A 495 4.17 10.96 -19.32
C SER A 495 4.88 9.77 -19.97
N ASN A 496 5.84 9.15 -19.27
CA ASN A 496 6.79 8.21 -19.84
C ASN A 496 6.61 6.77 -19.34
N ILE A 497 5.77 6.59 -18.32
CA ILE A 497 5.49 5.29 -17.73
C ILE A 497 4.12 4.77 -18.23
N THR A 498 4.00 4.50 -19.53
CA THR A 498 2.73 4.00 -20.08
C THR A 498 2.47 2.54 -19.72
N HIS A 499 3.50 1.74 -19.37
CA HIS A 499 3.32 0.32 -19.02
C HIS A 499 3.31 0.00 -17.52
N TRP A 500 3.76 0.89 -16.63
CA TRP A 500 3.66 0.66 -15.18
C TRP A 500 2.51 1.48 -14.59
N PRO A 501 1.52 0.83 -13.97
CA PRO A 501 0.24 1.43 -13.68
C PRO A 501 0.39 2.66 -12.77
N ASN A 502 -0.54 3.62 -12.92
CA ASN A 502 -0.69 4.69 -11.95
C ASN A 502 -1.00 4.11 -10.56
N SER A 503 -0.74 4.87 -9.50
CA SER A 503 -1.04 4.39 -8.15
C SER A 503 -2.54 4.06 -8.05
N PRO A 504 -2.89 2.80 -7.74
CA PRO A 504 -4.28 2.39 -7.70
C PRO A 504 -4.99 3.04 -6.50
N PRO A 505 -6.29 3.39 -6.59
CA PRO A 505 -7.03 3.89 -5.44
C PRO A 505 -7.14 2.81 -4.36
N LEU A 506 -7.21 3.25 -3.11
CA LEU A 506 -7.56 2.39 -1.99
C LEU A 506 -9.04 2.01 -2.04
N VAL A 507 -9.32 0.75 -1.71
CA VAL A 507 -10.66 0.20 -1.56
C VAL A 507 -11.02 0.20 -0.06
N PRO A 508 -12.21 0.68 0.35
CA PRO A 508 -12.63 0.61 1.75
C PRO A 508 -12.78 -0.85 2.20
N SER A 509 -12.62 -1.09 3.50
CA SER A 509 -12.93 -2.41 4.07
C SER A 509 -14.40 -2.74 3.91
N HIS A 510 -14.69 -3.99 3.57
CA HIS A 510 -16.05 -4.54 3.58
C HIS A 510 -16.36 -5.29 4.89
N LEU A 511 -15.42 -5.33 5.83
CA LEU A 511 -15.57 -6.03 7.09
C LEU A 511 -16.36 -5.20 8.10
N ASP A 512 -17.34 -5.83 8.75
CA ASP A 512 -17.92 -5.29 9.98
C ASP A 512 -17.01 -5.66 11.15
N ALA A 513 -16.30 -4.66 11.67
CA ALA A 513 -15.36 -4.81 12.78
C ALA A 513 -16.00 -5.44 14.02
N ALA A 514 -17.23 -5.05 14.36
CA ALA A 514 -17.92 -5.53 15.56
C ALA A 514 -18.38 -6.98 15.39
N GLN A 515 -18.95 -7.32 14.22
CA GLN A 515 -19.36 -8.68 13.92
C GLN A 515 -18.16 -9.64 13.95
N VAL A 516 -17.07 -9.29 13.25
CA VAL A 516 -15.84 -10.09 13.21
C VAL A 516 -15.23 -10.26 14.60
N SER A 517 -15.23 -9.21 15.41
CA SER A 517 -14.79 -9.27 16.81
C SER A 517 -15.57 -10.30 17.62
N ASN A 518 -16.90 -10.23 17.57
CA ASN A 518 -17.76 -11.11 18.36
C ASN A 518 -17.62 -12.57 17.93
N GLU A 519 -17.56 -12.82 16.62
CA GLU A 519 -17.38 -14.17 16.09
C GLU A 519 -16.04 -14.78 16.51
N LEU A 520 -14.96 -14.03 16.37
CA LEU A 520 -13.62 -14.48 16.76
C LEU A 520 -13.51 -14.69 18.28
N GLU A 521 -14.14 -13.83 19.09
CA GLU A 521 -14.22 -14.01 20.54
C GLU A 521 -14.91 -15.34 20.91
N LEU A 522 -16.06 -15.65 20.28
CA LEU A 522 -16.79 -16.89 20.52
C LEU A 522 -15.97 -18.13 20.13
N GLN A 523 -15.29 -18.08 18.98
CA GLN A 523 -14.43 -19.17 18.52
C GLN A 523 -13.25 -19.40 19.48
N LEU A 524 -12.61 -18.32 19.98
CA LEU A 524 -11.53 -18.44 20.96
C LEU A 524 -12.03 -18.98 22.30
N ARG A 525 -13.23 -18.59 22.75
CA ARG A 525 -13.85 -19.17 23.95
C ARG A 525 -14.03 -20.68 23.82
N ALA A 526 -14.56 -21.14 22.68
CA ALA A 526 -14.74 -22.57 22.40
C ALA A 526 -13.40 -23.32 22.41
N LEU A 527 -12.39 -22.82 21.70
CA LEU A 527 -11.04 -23.42 21.67
C LEU A 527 -10.39 -23.47 23.07
N THR A 528 -10.57 -22.44 23.89
CA THR A 528 -10.11 -22.44 25.29
C THR A 528 -10.84 -23.49 26.13
N ILE A 529 -12.16 -23.65 25.96
CA ILE A 529 -12.94 -24.68 26.69
C ILE A 529 -12.42 -26.07 26.35
N ASP A 530 -12.27 -26.39 25.07
CA ASP A 530 -11.80 -27.69 24.60
C ASP A 530 -10.40 -27.99 25.14
N HIS A 531 -9.46 -27.05 24.97
CA HIS A 531 -8.09 -27.20 25.47
C HIS A 531 -8.01 -27.39 26.99
N ARG A 532 -8.84 -26.66 27.76
CA ARG A 532 -8.88 -26.81 29.22
C ARG A 532 -9.52 -28.12 29.66
N LYS A 533 -10.55 -28.58 28.95
CA LYS A 533 -11.18 -29.88 29.18
C LYS A 533 -10.19 -31.03 29.00
N ASP A 534 -9.34 -30.97 27.98
CA ASP A 534 -8.28 -31.96 27.74
C ASP A 534 -7.24 -32.01 28.89
N LEU A 535 -7.08 -30.90 29.61
CA LEU A 535 -6.22 -30.79 30.79
C LEU A 535 -6.95 -31.12 32.11
N GLY A 536 -8.22 -31.52 32.06
CA GLY A 536 -9.06 -31.77 33.24
C GLY A 536 -9.42 -30.50 34.03
N LEU A 537 -9.38 -29.33 33.39
CA LEU A 537 -9.68 -28.04 34.02
C LEU A 537 -11.10 -27.58 33.70
N THR A 538 -11.78 -26.98 34.69
CA THR A 538 -13.07 -26.31 34.47
C THR A 538 -12.87 -24.93 33.86
N SER A 539 -13.80 -24.50 33.01
CA SER A 539 -13.78 -23.18 32.37
C SER A 539 -15.00 -22.39 32.80
N VAL A 540 -14.78 -21.26 33.47
CA VAL A 540 -15.84 -20.35 33.90
C VAL A 540 -15.52 -18.96 33.36
N TRP A 541 -16.37 -18.48 32.44
CA TRP A 541 -16.20 -17.16 31.82
C TRP A 541 -16.75 -16.05 32.71
N ASP A 542 -16.11 -14.89 32.64
CA ASP A 542 -16.54 -13.64 33.28
C ASP A 542 -16.71 -12.57 32.18
N ASP A 543 -17.97 -12.34 31.81
CA ASP A 543 -18.33 -11.40 30.74
C ASP A 543 -18.09 -9.95 31.14
N GLU A 544 -18.25 -9.61 32.42
CA GLU A 544 -17.97 -8.26 32.92
C GLU A 544 -16.47 -7.98 32.82
N LEU A 545 -15.63 -8.93 33.30
CA LEU A 545 -14.19 -8.81 33.15
C LEU A 545 -13.79 -8.69 31.67
N SER A 546 -14.41 -9.49 30.79
CA SER A 546 -14.17 -9.43 29.34
C SER A 546 -14.55 -8.07 28.74
N TYR A 547 -15.66 -7.49 29.16
CA TYR A 547 -16.09 -6.14 28.76
C TYR A 547 -15.09 -5.07 29.19
N LEU A 548 -14.59 -5.15 30.43
CA LEU A 548 -13.63 -4.18 30.97
C LEU A 548 -12.25 -4.21 30.28
N LEU A 549 -11.91 -5.25 29.52
CA LEU A 549 -10.68 -5.27 28.69
C LEU A 549 -10.80 -4.39 27.43
N ASN A 550 -12.03 -4.04 27.01
CA ASN A 550 -12.27 -3.33 25.76
C ASN A 550 -11.58 -1.95 25.64
N PRO A 551 -11.55 -1.10 26.69
CA PRO A 551 -10.84 0.18 26.65
C PRO A 551 -9.34 0.01 26.46
N ALA A 552 -8.71 -1.00 27.08
CA ALA A 552 -7.28 -1.27 26.92
C ALA A 552 -6.93 -1.63 25.46
N LEU A 553 -7.74 -2.50 24.82
CA LEU A 553 -7.55 -2.82 23.40
C LEU A 553 -7.76 -1.61 22.48
N ALA A 554 -8.65 -0.68 22.86
CA ALA A 554 -8.81 0.62 22.19
C ALA A 554 -7.52 1.43 22.24
N ALA A 555 -6.99 1.57 23.46
CA ALA A 555 -5.81 2.37 23.76
C ALA A 555 -4.58 1.85 23.01
N TYR A 556 -4.37 0.53 22.97
CA TYR A 556 -3.23 -0.05 22.26
C TYR A 556 -3.25 0.25 20.76
N GLU A 557 -4.41 0.19 20.10
CA GLU A 557 -4.49 0.55 18.68
C GLU A 557 -4.32 2.06 18.46
N LEU A 558 -4.90 2.88 19.33
CA LEU A 558 -4.74 4.34 19.26
C LEU A 558 -3.28 4.76 19.45
N GLU A 559 -2.56 4.13 20.37
CA GLU A 559 -1.13 4.34 20.59
C GLU A 559 -0.32 3.95 19.34
N ARG A 560 -0.67 2.86 18.66
CA ARG A 560 -0.02 2.49 17.39
C ARG A 560 -0.25 3.50 16.27
N MET A 561 -1.44 4.12 16.21
CA MET A 561 -1.77 5.13 15.20
C MET A 561 -1.16 6.50 15.50
N THR A 562 -1.07 6.90 16.78
CA THR A 562 -0.72 8.28 17.16
C THR A 562 0.68 8.40 17.76
N GLY A 563 1.20 7.32 18.33
CA GLY A 563 2.38 7.31 19.20
C GLY A 563 2.12 7.83 20.61
N LEU A 564 0.85 8.10 20.98
CA LEU A 564 0.46 8.61 22.29
C LEU A 564 -0.27 7.52 23.08
N SER A 565 0.24 7.22 24.27
CA SER A 565 -0.42 6.31 25.20
C SER A 565 -1.53 7.05 25.95
N SER A 566 -2.70 6.43 26.11
CA SER A 566 -3.87 7.00 26.80
C SER A 566 -4.73 5.91 27.44
N GLY A 567 -5.50 6.24 28.48
CA GLY A 567 -6.52 5.35 29.05
C GLY A 567 -6.03 4.26 30.03
N ASN A 568 -4.74 4.27 30.41
CA ASN A 568 -4.19 3.26 31.32
C ASN A 568 -4.68 3.45 32.77
N GLU A 569 -4.89 4.68 33.21
CA GLU A 569 -5.31 4.98 34.59
C GLU A 569 -6.74 4.50 34.86
N GLU A 570 -7.67 4.83 33.97
CA GLU A 570 -9.07 4.41 34.06
C GLU A 570 -9.20 2.89 33.96
N PHE A 571 -8.41 2.25 33.09
CA PHE A 571 -8.36 0.80 32.99
C PHE A 571 -7.86 0.16 34.29
N GLN A 572 -6.76 0.66 34.87
CA GLN A 572 -6.25 0.14 36.15
C GLN A 572 -7.25 0.32 37.29
N GLN A 573 -7.94 1.46 37.34
CA GLN A 573 -8.98 1.71 38.33
C GLN A 573 -10.15 0.72 38.19
N ALA A 574 -10.64 0.51 36.96
CA ALA A 574 -11.70 -0.45 36.69
C ALA A 574 -11.29 -1.89 37.06
N MET A 575 -10.05 -2.29 36.74
CA MET A 575 -9.50 -3.59 37.11
C MET A 575 -9.40 -3.77 38.62
N ARG A 576 -8.94 -2.75 39.37
CA ARG A 576 -8.87 -2.81 40.84
C ARG A 576 -10.25 -2.98 41.48
N GLN A 577 -11.30 -2.41 40.88
CA GLN A 577 -12.67 -2.57 41.38
C GLN A 577 -13.28 -3.93 41.00
N ALA A 578 -12.93 -4.49 39.84
CA ALA A 578 -13.48 -5.74 39.34
C ALA A 578 -12.81 -7.01 39.93
N VAL A 579 -11.62 -6.87 40.50
CA VAL A 579 -10.83 -7.95 41.09
C VAL A 579 -11.04 -7.93 42.61
N PRO A 580 -11.68 -8.95 43.21
CA PRO A 580 -11.94 -8.96 44.65
C PRO A 580 -10.65 -9.02 45.47
N ASP A 581 -10.71 -8.57 46.73
CA ASP A 581 -9.59 -8.66 47.66
C ASP A 581 -9.05 -10.10 47.76
N GLY A 582 -7.72 -10.23 47.80
CA GLY A 582 -7.02 -11.51 47.82
C GLY A 582 -7.02 -12.28 46.49
N HIS A 583 -7.61 -11.74 45.42
CA HIS A 583 -7.49 -12.30 44.08
C HIS A 583 -6.33 -11.65 43.30
N THR A 584 -5.77 -12.42 42.38
CA THR A 584 -4.77 -11.97 41.42
C THR A 584 -5.42 -11.82 40.05
N PHE A 585 -5.06 -10.76 39.32
CA PHE A 585 -5.42 -10.56 37.92
C PHE A 585 -4.18 -10.72 37.04
N LYS A 586 -4.30 -11.49 35.96
CA LYS A 586 -3.32 -11.56 34.87
C LYS A 586 -4.04 -11.28 33.57
N GLY A 587 -3.46 -10.44 32.71
CA GLY A 587 -3.99 -10.13 31.39
C GLY A 587 -2.86 -9.87 30.41
N PHE A 588 -2.98 -10.38 29.18
CA PHE A 588 -1.93 -10.25 28.17
C PHE A 588 -2.52 -9.92 26.80
N PRO A 589 -2.29 -8.70 26.27
CA PRO A 589 -2.74 -8.30 24.95
C PRO A 589 -1.77 -8.77 23.85
N ILE A 590 -2.31 -9.29 22.75
CA ILE A 590 -1.56 -9.69 21.56
C ILE A 590 -2.28 -9.15 20.33
N GLN A 591 -1.52 -8.63 19.36
CA GLN A 591 -2.06 -8.17 18.08
C GLN A 591 -1.73 -9.16 16.95
N PHE A 592 -2.71 -9.39 16.09
CA PHE A 592 -2.63 -10.20 14.88
C PHE A 592 -3.06 -9.40 13.65
N VAL A 593 -2.56 -9.79 12.48
CA VAL A 593 -2.93 -9.21 11.17
C VAL A 593 -3.88 -10.11 10.38
N HIS A 594 -4.45 -11.13 11.03
CA HIS A 594 -5.37 -12.09 10.43
C HIS A 594 -6.48 -12.47 11.39
N ARG A 595 -7.55 -13.07 10.85
CA ARG A 595 -8.78 -13.40 11.58
C ARG A 595 -8.96 -14.90 11.89
N ASN A 596 -7.95 -15.73 11.62
CA ASN A 596 -8.03 -17.18 11.84
C ASN A 596 -7.91 -17.55 13.34
N ALA A 597 -9.02 -17.94 13.97
CA ALA A 597 -9.08 -18.24 15.40
C ALA A 597 -8.13 -19.35 15.85
N ARG A 598 -8.00 -20.43 15.06
CA ARG A 598 -7.12 -21.55 15.41
C ARG A 598 -5.66 -21.13 15.41
N ARG A 599 -5.25 -20.33 14.43
CA ARG A 599 -3.89 -19.77 14.36
C ARG A 599 -3.63 -18.80 15.52
N VAL A 600 -4.59 -17.91 15.80
CA VAL A 600 -4.53 -17.02 16.98
C VAL A 600 -4.34 -17.83 18.25
N PHE A 601 -5.20 -18.82 18.50
CA PHE A 601 -5.15 -19.63 19.71
C PHE A 601 -3.85 -20.43 19.84
N SER A 602 -3.37 -21.03 18.74
CA SER A 602 -2.09 -21.74 18.72
C SER A 602 -0.90 -20.82 19.04
N MET A 603 -0.89 -19.59 18.51
CA MET A 603 0.13 -18.60 18.84
C MET A 603 0.05 -18.13 20.29
N CYS A 604 -1.15 -17.93 20.83
CA CYS A 604 -1.37 -17.65 22.25
C CYS A 604 -0.76 -18.75 23.13
N LEU A 605 -0.99 -20.02 22.83
CA LEU A 605 -0.42 -21.14 23.58
C LEU A 605 1.12 -21.27 23.47
N ARG A 606 1.76 -20.67 22.47
CA ARG A 606 3.22 -20.61 22.36
C ARG A 606 3.85 -19.48 23.17
N SER A 607 3.05 -18.48 23.59
CA SER A 607 3.50 -17.41 24.47
C SER A 607 3.41 -17.89 25.92
N PRO A 608 4.51 -17.94 26.69
CA PRO A 608 4.50 -18.44 28.06
C PRO A 608 3.49 -17.70 28.95
N VAL A 609 3.40 -16.37 28.80
CA VAL A 609 2.49 -15.52 29.59
C VAL A 609 1.02 -15.85 29.28
N CYS A 610 0.69 -16.05 28.01
CA CYS A 610 -0.69 -16.34 27.62
C CYS A 610 -1.06 -17.80 27.91
N GLU A 611 -0.12 -18.74 27.74
CA GLU A 611 -0.26 -20.13 28.14
C GLU A 611 -0.56 -20.26 29.65
N GLU A 612 0.17 -19.53 30.50
CA GLU A 612 -0.09 -19.47 31.94
C GLU A 612 -1.52 -19.00 32.28
N ILE A 613 -2.00 -17.96 31.57
CA ILE A 613 -3.36 -17.44 31.76
C ILE A 613 -4.39 -18.49 31.34
N ILE A 614 -4.24 -19.08 30.15
CA ILE A 614 -5.18 -20.08 29.61
C ILE A 614 -5.18 -21.35 30.47
N ARG A 615 -4.03 -21.75 31.00
CA ARG A 615 -3.86 -22.94 31.86
C ARG A 615 -3.95 -22.63 33.36
N CYS A 616 -4.39 -21.42 33.72
CA CYS A 616 -4.46 -20.98 35.11
C CYS A 616 -5.24 -21.99 35.97
N ARG A 617 -4.63 -22.31 37.12
CA ARG A 617 -5.15 -23.16 38.19
C ARG A 617 -5.20 -22.34 39.47
N GLY A 618 -6.21 -22.59 40.30
CA GLY A 618 -6.41 -21.92 41.58
C GLY A 618 -7.85 -22.04 42.04
N ASP A 619 -8.16 -21.38 43.14
CA ASP A 619 -9.53 -21.28 43.62
C ASP A 619 -10.25 -20.13 42.88
N HIS A 620 -11.54 -20.33 42.59
CA HIS A 620 -12.38 -19.30 41.97
C HIS A 620 -11.80 -18.74 40.65
N VAL A 621 -11.14 -19.57 39.83
CA VAL A 621 -10.61 -19.14 38.53
C VAL A 621 -11.76 -18.68 37.62
N ARG A 622 -11.68 -17.45 37.16
CA ARG A 622 -12.56 -16.84 36.16
C ARG A 622 -11.73 -16.39 34.98
N LEU A 623 -12.11 -16.84 33.79
CA LEU A 623 -11.46 -16.52 32.53
C LEU A 623 -12.19 -15.37 31.84
N ALA A 624 -11.43 -14.55 31.14
CA ALA A 624 -11.96 -13.51 30.27
C ALA A 624 -11.18 -13.51 28.96
N VAL A 625 -11.87 -13.26 27.87
CA VAL A 625 -11.24 -13.01 26.57
C VAL A 625 -12.01 -11.89 25.90
N ARG A 626 -11.27 -10.93 25.37
CA ARG A 626 -11.84 -9.85 24.57
C ARG A 626 -11.12 -9.76 23.25
N VAL A 627 -11.89 -9.62 22.17
CA VAL A 627 -11.36 -9.44 20.82
C VAL A 627 -11.84 -8.12 20.25
N ARG A 628 -10.92 -7.30 19.76
CA ARG A 628 -11.23 -6.05 19.07
C ARG A 628 -10.54 -5.99 17.72
N THR A 629 -11.34 -6.00 16.66
CA THR A 629 -10.89 -5.85 15.28
C THR A 629 -10.99 -4.39 14.87
N PHE A 630 -9.94 -3.87 14.26
CA PHE A 630 -9.91 -2.55 13.63
C PHE A 630 -9.68 -2.75 12.15
N THR A 631 -10.56 -2.17 11.34
CA THR A 631 -10.56 -2.35 9.89
C THR A 631 -9.85 -1.20 9.21
N TYR A 632 -9.04 -1.54 8.22
CA TYR A 632 -8.29 -0.62 7.39
C TYR A 632 -8.63 -0.85 5.91
N PRO A 633 -8.18 0.02 4.99
CA PRO A 633 -8.35 -0.20 3.56
C PRO A 633 -7.87 -1.58 3.09
N GLU A 634 -8.32 -2.00 1.92
CA GLU A 634 -8.01 -3.32 1.33
C GLU A 634 -8.44 -4.51 2.19
N SER A 635 -9.41 -4.31 3.09
CA SER A 635 -9.82 -5.30 4.10
C SER A 635 -8.68 -5.78 5.01
N ALA A 636 -7.58 -5.01 5.11
CA ALA A 636 -6.57 -5.22 6.13
C ALA A 636 -7.18 -4.98 7.52
N CYS A 637 -6.65 -5.65 8.55
CA CYS A 637 -7.15 -5.48 9.90
C CYS A 637 -6.07 -5.66 10.97
N ALA A 638 -6.22 -4.90 12.05
CA ALA A 638 -5.53 -5.15 13.31
C ALA A 638 -6.50 -5.87 14.26
N VAL A 639 -6.20 -7.11 14.61
CA VAL A 639 -7.00 -7.91 15.55
C VAL A 639 -6.27 -7.95 16.88
N TRP A 640 -6.80 -7.23 17.87
CA TRP A 640 -6.31 -7.30 19.25
C TRP A 640 -7.07 -8.35 20.03
N VAL A 641 -6.34 -9.22 20.71
CA VAL A 641 -6.87 -10.26 21.59
C VAL A 641 -6.23 -10.11 22.95
N MET A 642 -7.04 -10.08 23.99
CA MET A 642 -6.55 -10.12 25.37
C MET A 642 -7.20 -11.28 26.10
N PHE A 643 -6.38 -12.28 26.42
CA PHE A 643 -6.76 -13.29 27.41
C PHE A 643 -6.43 -12.76 28.79
N ALA A 644 -7.34 -12.98 29.73
CA ALA A 644 -7.16 -12.65 31.12
C ALA A 644 -7.76 -13.70 32.04
N CYS A 645 -7.29 -13.72 33.27
CA CYS A 645 -7.90 -14.49 34.34
C CYS A 645 -7.84 -13.72 35.65
N LYS A 646 -8.87 -13.89 36.48
CA LYS A 646 -8.79 -13.59 37.91
C LYS A 646 -8.96 -14.88 38.71
N TYR A 647 -8.18 -15.04 39.76
CA TYR A 647 -8.19 -16.24 40.59
C TYR A 647 -7.70 -15.90 41.99
N LYS A 648 -8.10 -16.71 42.98
CA LYS A 648 -7.53 -16.65 44.32
C LYS A 648 -6.31 -17.57 44.36
N SER A 649 -5.16 -17.02 44.72
CA SER A 649 -3.93 -17.82 44.84
C SER A 649 -4.10 -18.83 45.98
N VAL A 650 -3.83 -20.09 45.70
CA VAL A 650 -3.68 -21.11 46.74
C VAL A 650 -2.19 -21.05 47.13
N LEU A 651 -1.91 -20.58 48.34
CA LEU A 651 -0.55 -20.60 48.91
C LEU A 651 -0.09 -22.04 49.15
#